data_AF-A0A9E1Y679-F1
#
_entry.id   AF-A0A9E1Y679-F1
#
_cell.length_a   1.000
_cell.length_b   1.000
_cell.length_c   1.000
_cell.angle_alpha   90.00
_cell.angle_beta   90.00
_cell.angle_gamma   90.00
#
_symmetry.space_group_name_H-M   'P 1'
#
loop_
_entity.id
_entity.type
_entity.pdbx_description
1 polymer ?
#
loop_
_entity_poly.entity_id
_entity_poly.type
_entity_poly.pdbx_seq_one_letter_code
_entity_poly.pdbx_strand_id
1 'polypeptide(L)'
;MKKIVALIILVTLTLFKPVKVVASPETFLNLEEVNELSKSIVKIDYDMMDQSNGNLIQFRNELEHLFGKKKKYTDKNSAKKAQEKIADIYVTKKNSLDKYPYRTIIGMAYFEFFYAGQIDQNKKKIEKFKDKYPQIKKSQIKAIKNLYNLNEVRRKMRESIGFSLNDQPSEVIKSYIVLSKYLKNSKPKKIKLNSYEKKKTKLSQSFNKHLSIYEKNIMLKKQNRITDKVYKKDLEKNYKDIIKINKKIDNLNLKDNQINFEEERFKSLYKDITEIISTTDKRLKYKTSNYELALDSIYFVNEILKITKTKSIKSKYDQVWEKDFNIEKVLNNEEITYLTLLGQNTKRKKFIDNNKLQSSVLNLINNNYDIVNFISKTEKQFDTKIKAIKIDYKSFEEMKNWKKSDWANSWKGSIPLDLNDNKGNLIDFSDQDIEDLKAQLALNNFNNLFNNDEVNNIDIQNSIQDIQSTNISNLLNQDFSITLDNYSRILAEDAINRFGDQFDAQTIQEIRDNANFENLTAITNMEYGTNMTSSEYKSYWENAQYMDSTSTWGDVTRGVDLISNLSSFDAAAAAKELGADLQTVADSIAQAASVGISTDLEAAAQGLGYNSFSDAVNAYNTEHGTNYTEEEAKEALGQ
;
A
#
# COMPACT_ATOMS: atom_id res chain seq x y z
N MET A 1 -13.74 10.99 -6.75
CA MET A 1 -14.90 10.23 -7.27
C MET A 1 -14.92 10.01 -8.80
N LYS A 2 -14.73 11.00 -9.68
CA LYS A 2 -14.67 10.75 -11.16
C LYS A 2 -13.61 9.71 -11.60
N LYS A 3 -12.48 9.59 -10.87
CA LYS A 3 -11.43 8.57 -11.09
C LYS A 3 -11.83 7.13 -10.69
N ILE A 4 -12.70 6.96 -9.69
CA ILE A 4 -13.17 5.66 -9.18
C ILE A 4 -14.04 4.95 -10.24
N VAL A 5 -14.92 5.72 -10.89
CA VAL A 5 -15.78 5.22 -11.99
C VAL A 5 -14.95 4.73 -13.18
N ALA A 6 -13.82 5.37 -13.49
CA ALA A 6 -12.96 5.02 -14.61
C ALA A 6 -12.10 3.76 -14.38
N LEU A 7 -11.83 3.39 -13.12
CA LEU A 7 -11.11 2.18 -12.69
C LEU A 7 -12.04 0.94 -12.77
N ILE A 8 -13.29 1.12 -12.33
CA ILE A 8 -14.35 0.10 -12.31
C ILE A 8 -14.77 -0.37 -13.72
N ILE A 9 -14.76 0.53 -14.71
CA ILE A 9 -15.05 0.21 -16.12
C ILE A 9 -13.93 -0.64 -16.76
N LEU A 10 -12.69 -0.54 -16.28
CA LEU A 10 -11.55 -1.32 -16.81
C LEU A 10 -11.57 -2.78 -16.32
N VAL A 11 -11.98 -3.00 -15.06
CA VAL A 11 -12.10 -4.33 -14.44
C VAL A 11 -13.25 -5.14 -15.07
N THR A 12 -14.34 -4.48 -15.49
CA THR A 12 -15.55 -5.17 -15.98
C THR A 12 -15.49 -5.65 -17.44
N LEU A 13 -14.57 -5.15 -18.27
CA LEU A 13 -14.51 -5.47 -19.71
C LEU A 13 -13.58 -6.65 -20.09
N THR A 14 -12.82 -7.21 -19.13
CA THR A 14 -11.86 -8.31 -19.38
C THR A 14 -12.23 -9.65 -18.75
N LEU A 15 -13.29 -9.72 -17.93
CA LEU A 15 -13.51 -10.86 -17.03
C LEU A 15 -14.34 -12.04 -17.55
N PHE A 16 -14.88 -11.98 -18.78
CA PHE A 16 -15.73 -13.06 -19.30
C PHE A 16 -15.30 -13.52 -20.70
N LYS A 17 -14.30 -14.41 -20.74
CA LYS A 17 -14.19 -15.42 -21.80
C LYS A 17 -13.71 -16.75 -21.23
N PRO A 18 -14.38 -17.88 -21.54
CA PRO A 18 -13.84 -19.21 -21.25
C PRO A 18 -12.64 -19.46 -22.17
N VAL A 19 -11.46 -19.66 -21.57
CA VAL A 19 -10.27 -20.12 -22.29
C VAL A 19 -10.28 -21.65 -22.30
N LYS A 20 -10.43 -22.25 -23.49
CA LYS A 20 -10.12 -23.68 -23.71
C LYS A 20 -8.62 -23.81 -23.95
N VAL A 21 -7.86 -24.34 -22.99
CA VAL A 21 -6.55 -24.97 -23.24
C VAL A 21 -6.30 -26.11 -22.24
N VAL A 22 -5.76 -27.22 -22.75
CA VAL A 22 -5.39 -28.47 -22.08
C VAL A 22 -3.95 -28.37 -21.55
N ALA A 23 -3.72 -28.73 -20.28
CA ALA A 23 -2.41 -28.99 -19.67
C ALA A 23 -2.60 -29.99 -18.51
N SER A 24 -1.54 -30.73 -18.13
CA SER A 24 -1.59 -31.85 -17.19
C SER A 24 -1.81 -31.42 -15.72
N PRO A 25 -2.37 -32.30 -14.87
CA PRO A 25 -2.84 -32.01 -13.51
C PRO A 25 -1.86 -31.37 -12.52
N GLU A 26 -0.56 -31.65 -12.66
CA GLU A 26 0.38 -31.61 -11.53
C GLU A 26 0.91 -30.21 -11.16
N THR A 27 0.57 -29.16 -11.91
CA THR A 27 1.21 -27.82 -11.76
C THR A 27 0.24 -26.66 -11.53
N PHE A 28 -1.08 -26.89 -11.42
CA PHE A 28 -2.05 -25.79 -11.59
C PHE A 28 -2.42 -25.01 -10.31
N LEU A 29 -2.36 -25.60 -9.11
CA LEU A 29 -2.82 -25.03 -7.83
C LEU A 29 -2.07 -25.67 -6.65
N ASN A 30 -1.67 -24.92 -5.62
CA ASN A 30 -1.06 -25.47 -4.39
C ASN A 30 -2.09 -25.52 -3.23
N LEU A 31 -1.72 -26.16 -2.11
CA LEU A 31 -2.62 -26.31 -0.95
C LEU A 31 -2.94 -24.98 -0.26
N GLU A 32 -1.98 -24.05 -0.24
CA GLU A 32 -2.09 -22.71 0.36
C GLU A 32 -3.19 -21.87 -0.31
N GLU A 33 -3.25 -21.88 -1.64
CA GLU A 33 -4.26 -21.15 -2.42
C GLU A 33 -5.67 -21.76 -2.25
N VAL A 34 -5.77 -23.08 -2.04
CA VAL A 34 -7.04 -23.71 -1.71
C VAL A 34 -7.44 -23.41 -0.26
N ASN A 35 -6.48 -23.20 0.63
CA ASN A 35 -6.74 -22.69 1.96
C ASN A 35 -7.27 -21.24 1.93
N GLU A 36 -6.76 -20.37 1.05
CA GLU A 36 -7.34 -19.05 0.81
C GLU A 36 -8.79 -19.10 0.30
N LEU A 37 -9.09 -20.00 -0.66
CA LEU A 37 -10.46 -20.26 -1.07
C LEU A 37 -11.32 -20.68 0.13
N SER A 38 -10.81 -21.54 1.02
CA SER A 38 -11.53 -22.00 2.22
C SER A 38 -11.79 -20.92 3.27
N LYS A 39 -10.88 -19.93 3.44
CA LYS A 39 -11.12 -18.74 4.29
C LYS A 39 -12.37 -17.99 3.84
N SER A 40 -12.62 -17.94 2.52
CA SER A 40 -13.82 -17.30 1.97
C SER A 40 -15.11 -18.10 2.22
N ILE A 41 -15.04 -19.43 2.35
CA ILE A 41 -16.19 -20.31 2.60
C ILE A 41 -16.71 -20.12 4.02
N VAL A 42 -15.79 -20.14 4.99
CA VAL A 42 -16.12 -20.04 6.42
C VAL A 42 -16.78 -18.69 6.73
N LYS A 43 -16.23 -17.58 6.22
CA LYS A 43 -16.84 -16.23 6.37
C LYS A 43 -18.24 -16.14 5.76
N ILE A 44 -18.45 -16.78 4.61
CA ILE A 44 -19.75 -16.77 3.93
C ILE A 44 -20.80 -17.60 4.69
N ASP A 45 -20.44 -18.79 5.19
CA ASP A 45 -21.36 -19.69 5.91
C ASP A 45 -21.79 -19.11 7.28
N TYR A 46 -20.91 -18.39 7.99
CA TYR A 46 -21.21 -17.82 9.32
C TYR A 46 -21.79 -16.39 9.28
N ASP A 47 -21.28 -15.51 8.41
CA ASP A 47 -21.64 -14.08 8.44
C ASP A 47 -22.91 -13.74 7.64
N MET A 48 -23.32 -14.62 6.71
CA MET A 48 -24.50 -14.42 5.85
C MET A 48 -25.73 -15.22 6.33
N MET A 49 -25.53 -16.08 7.34
CA MET A 49 -26.50 -16.97 7.98
C MET A 49 -26.28 -16.91 9.49
N ASP A 50 -26.66 -15.81 10.14
CA ASP A 50 -26.71 -15.75 11.60
C ASP A 50 -27.64 -16.87 12.12
N GLN A 51 -27.03 -17.98 12.56
CA GLN A 51 -27.69 -19.04 13.27
C GLN A 51 -27.44 -18.83 14.77
N SER A 52 -28.22 -17.93 15.36
CA SER A 52 -28.61 -18.03 16.75
C SER A 52 -30.06 -17.58 16.95
N ASN A 53 -30.92 -18.53 17.34
CA ASN A 53 -32.23 -18.35 17.98
C ASN A 53 -33.08 -17.12 17.59
N GLY A 54 -33.42 -16.97 16.31
CA GLY A 54 -34.57 -16.16 15.89
C GLY A 54 -34.32 -14.67 15.62
N ASN A 55 -33.10 -14.14 15.77
CA ASN A 55 -32.78 -12.74 15.45
C ASN A 55 -32.14 -12.58 14.06
N LEU A 56 -32.95 -12.82 13.03
CA LEU A 56 -32.60 -12.65 11.61
C LEU A 56 -32.60 -11.16 11.19
N ILE A 57 -32.04 -10.26 11.99
CA ILE A 57 -32.26 -8.81 11.87
C ILE A 57 -31.10 -8.06 11.20
N GLN A 58 -29.83 -8.43 11.46
CA GLN A 58 -28.69 -7.55 11.14
C GLN A 58 -28.34 -7.43 9.63
N PHE A 59 -28.79 -8.35 8.78
CA PHE A 59 -28.51 -8.33 7.32
C PHE A 59 -29.76 -8.49 6.43
N ARG A 60 -30.94 -8.45 7.05
CA ARG A 60 -32.21 -8.66 6.36
C ARG A 60 -32.53 -7.53 5.39
N ASN A 61 -32.18 -6.30 5.74
CA ASN A 61 -32.44 -5.13 4.91
C ASN A 61 -31.68 -5.19 3.57
N GLU A 62 -30.43 -5.65 3.59
CA GLU A 62 -29.58 -5.85 2.42
C GLU A 62 -30.14 -6.96 1.52
N LEU A 63 -30.57 -8.08 2.12
CA LEU A 63 -31.22 -9.18 1.40
C LEU A 63 -32.56 -8.75 0.77
N GLU A 64 -33.37 -8.00 1.51
CA GLU A 64 -34.62 -7.43 1.00
C GLU A 64 -34.36 -6.43 -0.14
N HIS A 65 -33.30 -5.62 -0.03
CA HIS A 65 -32.89 -4.69 -1.08
C HIS A 65 -32.48 -5.40 -2.38
N LEU A 66 -31.72 -6.49 -2.28
CA LEU A 66 -31.21 -7.22 -3.45
C LEU A 66 -32.25 -8.18 -4.05
N PHE A 67 -33.01 -8.89 -3.22
CA PHE A 67 -33.85 -10.00 -3.67
C PHE A 67 -35.35 -9.80 -3.48
N GLY A 68 -35.77 -8.67 -2.89
CA GLY A 68 -37.14 -8.36 -2.50
C GLY A 68 -37.55 -9.07 -1.20
N LYS A 69 -38.65 -8.61 -0.57
CA LYS A 69 -39.19 -9.19 0.66
C LYS A 69 -39.60 -10.66 0.47
N LYS A 70 -39.11 -11.54 1.36
CA LYS A 70 -39.41 -12.98 1.35
C LYS A 70 -39.46 -13.55 2.75
N LYS A 71 -40.18 -14.68 2.91
CA LYS A 71 -40.22 -15.44 4.16
C LYS A 71 -38.88 -16.10 4.51
N LYS A 72 -38.09 -16.53 3.51
CA LYS A 72 -36.75 -17.13 3.67
C LYS A 72 -35.84 -16.79 2.48
N TYR A 73 -34.57 -16.50 2.77
CA TYR A 73 -33.51 -16.34 1.78
C TYR A 73 -32.63 -17.59 1.81
N THR A 74 -32.97 -18.62 1.03
CA THR A 74 -32.14 -19.84 0.94
C THR A 74 -31.00 -19.62 -0.05
N ASP A 75 -29.76 -19.96 0.32
CA ASP A 75 -28.55 -19.69 -0.50
C ASP A 75 -28.63 -20.16 -1.94
N LYS A 76 -29.14 -21.37 -2.19
CA LYS A 76 -29.25 -21.91 -3.56
C LYS A 76 -30.13 -21.06 -4.47
N ASN A 77 -31.22 -20.50 -3.94
CA ASN A 77 -32.11 -19.63 -4.71
C ASN A 77 -31.53 -18.22 -4.87
N SER A 78 -30.87 -17.69 -3.84
CA SER A 78 -30.22 -16.38 -3.88
C SER A 78 -29.05 -16.37 -4.86
N ALA A 79 -28.21 -17.41 -4.86
CA ALA A 79 -27.07 -17.55 -5.78
C ALA A 79 -27.51 -17.64 -7.26
N LYS A 80 -28.57 -18.42 -7.55
CA LYS A 80 -29.12 -18.50 -8.91
C LYS A 80 -29.66 -17.14 -9.38
N LYS A 81 -30.45 -16.46 -8.54
CA LYS A 81 -30.95 -15.12 -8.85
C LYS A 81 -29.81 -14.10 -9.02
N ALA A 82 -28.79 -14.19 -8.18
CA ALA A 82 -27.61 -13.35 -8.29
C ALA A 82 -26.89 -13.57 -9.62
N GLN A 83 -26.72 -14.82 -10.05
CA GLN A 83 -26.17 -15.16 -11.37
C GLN A 83 -27.00 -14.52 -12.51
N GLU A 84 -28.32 -14.62 -12.46
CA GLU A 84 -29.22 -14.00 -13.45
C GLU A 84 -29.06 -12.48 -13.48
N LYS A 85 -28.94 -11.84 -12.31
CA LYS A 85 -28.71 -10.39 -12.20
C LYS A 85 -27.34 -9.96 -12.72
N ILE A 86 -26.29 -10.70 -12.41
CA ILE A 86 -24.92 -10.48 -12.93
C ILE A 86 -24.93 -10.58 -14.46
N ALA A 87 -25.60 -11.59 -15.02
CA ALA A 87 -25.73 -11.74 -16.46
C ALA A 87 -26.49 -10.56 -17.09
N ASP A 88 -27.62 -10.15 -16.53
CA ASP A 88 -28.38 -8.99 -17.00
C ASP A 88 -27.53 -7.70 -16.98
N ILE A 89 -26.81 -7.45 -15.88
CA ILE A 89 -26.00 -6.24 -15.69
C ILE A 89 -24.76 -6.23 -16.60
N TYR A 90 -23.92 -7.27 -16.51
CA TYR A 90 -22.59 -7.28 -17.12
C TYR A 90 -22.53 -7.88 -18.51
N VAL A 91 -23.53 -8.65 -18.93
CA VAL A 91 -23.59 -9.25 -20.27
C VAL A 91 -24.59 -8.51 -21.14
N THR A 92 -25.86 -8.48 -20.72
CA THR A 92 -26.95 -7.90 -21.51
C THR A 92 -26.86 -6.37 -21.54
N LYS A 93 -26.65 -5.72 -20.39
CA LYS A 93 -26.66 -4.26 -20.24
C LYS A 93 -25.28 -3.62 -20.19
N LYS A 94 -24.23 -4.34 -20.62
CA LYS A 94 -22.83 -3.89 -20.58
C LYS A 94 -22.58 -2.50 -21.18
N ASN A 95 -23.29 -2.16 -22.26
CA ASN A 95 -23.12 -0.87 -22.96
C ASN A 95 -23.74 0.32 -22.22
N SER A 96 -24.44 0.06 -21.10
CA SER A 96 -25.09 1.08 -20.26
C SER A 96 -24.37 1.34 -18.94
N LEU A 97 -23.33 0.58 -18.63
CA LEU A 97 -22.62 0.67 -17.34
C LEU A 97 -21.93 2.03 -17.16
N ASP A 98 -21.34 2.59 -18.22
CA ASP A 98 -20.78 3.95 -18.20
C ASP A 98 -21.84 5.02 -17.95
N LYS A 99 -23.09 4.77 -18.41
CA LYS A 99 -24.22 5.68 -18.24
C LYS A 99 -24.80 5.57 -16.82
N TYR A 100 -24.81 4.38 -16.25
CA TYR A 100 -25.45 4.08 -14.96
C TYR A 100 -24.48 3.32 -14.03
N PRO A 101 -23.47 4.01 -13.47
CA PRO A 101 -22.42 3.36 -12.69
C PRO A 101 -22.93 2.64 -11.44
N TYR A 102 -24.06 3.08 -10.87
CA TYR A 102 -24.71 2.39 -9.75
C TYR A 102 -25.05 0.92 -10.06
N ARG A 103 -25.32 0.58 -11.34
CA ARG A 103 -25.59 -0.80 -11.78
C ARG A 103 -24.36 -1.68 -11.69
N THR A 104 -23.20 -1.11 -11.99
CA THR A 104 -21.93 -1.82 -11.83
C THR A 104 -21.68 -2.13 -10.37
N ILE A 105 -21.90 -1.18 -9.47
CA ILE A 105 -21.70 -1.38 -8.03
C ILE A 105 -22.68 -2.42 -7.48
N ILE A 106 -23.97 -2.32 -7.77
CA ILE A 106 -24.95 -3.32 -7.26
C ILE A 106 -24.69 -4.71 -7.86
N GLY A 107 -24.14 -4.78 -9.07
CA GLY A 107 -23.68 -6.03 -9.67
C GLY A 107 -22.59 -6.72 -8.86
N MET A 108 -21.72 -5.96 -8.18
CA MET A 108 -20.67 -6.51 -7.30
C MET A 108 -21.30 -7.11 -6.03
N ALA A 109 -22.35 -6.48 -5.47
CA ALA A 109 -23.11 -7.06 -4.37
C ALA A 109 -23.73 -8.41 -4.76
N TYR A 110 -24.37 -8.51 -5.93
CA TYR A 110 -24.85 -9.82 -6.43
C TYR A 110 -23.70 -10.81 -6.65
N PHE A 111 -22.52 -10.34 -7.08
CA PHE A 111 -21.37 -11.20 -7.32
C PHE A 111 -20.92 -11.93 -6.05
N GLU A 112 -20.94 -11.28 -4.88
CA GLU A 112 -20.64 -11.93 -3.60
C GLU A 112 -21.57 -13.14 -3.33
N PHE A 113 -22.88 -13.00 -3.54
CA PHE A 113 -23.83 -14.11 -3.42
C PHE A 113 -23.66 -15.20 -4.48
N PHE A 114 -23.34 -14.81 -5.71
CA PHE A 114 -23.06 -15.78 -6.77
C PHE A 114 -21.81 -16.60 -6.43
N TYR A 115 -20.75 -15.94 -5.98
CA TYR A 115 -19.51 -16.58 -5.57
C TYR A 115 -19.73 -17.53 -4.38
N ALA A 116 -20.47 -17.09 -3.36
CA ALA A 116 -20.92 -17.91 -2.23
C ALA A 116 -21.60 -19.21 -2.70
N GLY A 117 -22.54 -19.11 -3.63
CA GLY A 117 -23.21 -20.30 -4.17
C GLY A 117 -22.29 -21.21 -5.00
N GLN A 118 -21.28 -20.66 -5.68
CA GLN A 118 -20.28 -21.48 -6.39
C GLN A 118 -19.41 -22.26 -5.41
N ILE A 119 -19.06 -21.65 -4.28
CA ILE A 119 -18.34 -22.28 -3.19
C ILE A 119 -19.14 -23.44 -2.60
N ASP A 120 -20.39 -23.22 -2.17
CA ASP A 120 -21.26 -24.24 -1.58
C ASP A 120 -21.41 -25.45 -2.51
N GLN A 121 -21.72 -25.20 -3.78
CA GLN A 121 -21.87 -26.24 -4.81
C GLN A 121 -20.62 -27.09 -5.02
N ASN A 122 -19.44 -26.58 -4.65
CA ASN A 122 -18.16 -27.26 -4.84
C ASN A 122 -17.45 -27.62 -3.53
N LYS A 123 -18.08 -27.45 -2.36
CA LYS A 123 -17.50 -27.72 -1.01
C LYS A 123 -16.83 -29.11 -0.93
N LYS A 124 -17.56 -30.17 -1.30
CA LYS A 124 -17.03 -31.54 -1.37
C LYS A 124 -15.85 -31.72 -2.33
N LYS A 125 -15.76 -30.92 -3.39
CA LYS A 125 -14.62 -30.98 -4.33
C LYS A 125 -13.40 -30.26 -3.78
N ILE A 126 -13.62 -29.20 -2.99
CA ILE A 126 -12.58 -28.44 -2.29
C ILE A 126 -11.97 -29.32 -1.20
N GLU A 127 -12.78 -29.93 -0.34
CA GLU A 127 -12.33 -30.89 0.69
C GLU A 127 -11.51 -32.02 0.08
N LYS A 128 -12.06 -32.71 -0.93
CA LYS A 128 -11.33 -33.77 -1.64
C LYS A 128 -10.06 -33.30 -2.35
N PHE A 129 -9.98 -32.03 -2.74
CA PHE A 129 -8.75 -31.48 -3.30
C PHE A 129 -7.69 -31.38 -2.21
N LYS A 130 -8.05 -30.85 -1.03
CA LYS A 130 -7.16 -30.74 0.13
C LYS A 130 -6.64 -32.11 0.57
N ASP A 131 -7.54 -33.09 0.69
CA ASP A 131 -7.18 -34.42 1.21
C ASP A 131 -6.28 -35.22 0.27
N LYS A 132 -6.43 -35.02 -1.04
CA LYS A 132 -5.76 -35.85 -2.07
C LYS A 132 -4.61 -35.16 -2.76
N TYR A 133 -4.32 -33.90 -2.44
CA TYR A 133 -3.22 -33.18 -3.04
C TYR A 133 -1.89 -33.91 -2.76
N PRO A 134 -0.99 -34.10 -3.75
CA PRO A 134 -1.07 -33.63 -5.15
C PRO A 134 -1.78 -34.58 -6.14
N GLN A 135 -2.19 -35.77 -5.72
CA GLN A 135 -2.78 -36.84 -6.54
C GLN A 135 -4.27 -36.61 -6.88
N ILE A 136 -4.55 -35.67 -7.80
CA ILE A 136 -5.92 -35.16 -8.05
C ILE A 136 -6.46 -35.51 -9.44
N LYS A 137 -7.75 -35.90 -9.53
CA LYS A 137 -8.43 -36.17 -10.82
C LYS A 137 -8.67 -34.88 -11.62
N LYS A 138 -8.49 -34.95 -12.95
CA LYS A 138 -8.69 -33.82 -13.91
C LYS A 138 -10.02 -33.05 -13.73
N SER A 139 -11.13 -33.75 -13.46
CA SER A 139 -12.45 -33.13 -13.29
C SER A 139 -12.55 -32.27 -12.03
N GLN A 140 -11.84 -32.63 -10.95
CA GLN A 140 -11.77 -31.86 -9.71
C GLN A 140 -10.94 -30.59 -9.93
N ILE A 141 -9.82 -30.69 -10.63
CA ILE A 141 -8.94 -29.56 -10.97
C ILE A 141 -9.68 -28.48 -11.75
N LYS A 142 -10.53 -28.86 -12.72
CA LYS A 142 -11.32 -27.88 -13.49
C LYS A 142 -12.27 -27.06 -12.61
N ALA A 143 -12.91 -27.69 -11.63
CA ALA A 143 -13.82 -27.00 -10.72
C ALA A 143 -13.06 -26.00 -9.83
N ILE A 144 -11.96 -26.43 -9.21
CA ILE A 144 -11.13 -25.56 -8.35
C ILE A 144 -10.51 -24.42 -9.16
N LYS A 145 -10.03 -24.69 -10.38
CA LYS A 145 -9.56 -23.66 -11.32
C LYS A 145 -10.62 -22.59 -11.61
N ASN A 146 -11.87 -22.99 -11.79
CA ASN A 146 -12.95 -22.03 -12.02
C ASN A 146 -13.19 -21.17 -10.77
N LEU A 147 -13.24 -21.79 -9.58
CA LEU A 147 -13.38 -21.06 -8.31
C LEU A 147 -12.27 -20.05 -8.09
N TYR A 148 -11.02 -20.44 -8.36
CA TYR A 148 -9.88 -19.54 -8.28
C TYR A 148 -10.04 -18.31 -9.20
N ASN A 149 -10.42 -18.52 -10.47
CA ASN A 149 -10.67 -17.39 -11.38
C ASN A 149 -11.82 -16.50 -10.90
N LEU A 150 -12.84 -17.05 -10.24
CA LEU A 150 -13.93 -16.27 -9.64
C LEU A 150 -13.47 -15.52 -8.39
N ASN A 151 -12.59 -16.11 -7.57
CA ASN A 151 -12.02 -15.43 -6.41
C ASN A 151 -11.12 -14.25 -6.84
N GLU A 152 -10.37 -14.41 -7.92
CA GLU A 152 -9.61 -13.32 -8.53
C GLU A 152 -10.53 -12.18 -9.04
N VAL A 153 -11.69 -12.51 -9.58
CA VAL A 153 -12.72 -11.51 -9.94
C VAL A 153 -13.23 -10.81 -8.68
N ARG A 154 -13.57 -11.57 -7.64
CA ARG A 154 -14.03 -11.06 -6.34
C ARG A 154 -13.03 -10.08 -5.74
N ARG A 155 -11.76 -10.49 -5.67
CA ARG A 155 -10.63 -9.69 -5.18
C ARG A 155 -10.57 -8.35 -5.91
N LYS A 156 -10.58 -8.36 -7.25
CA LYS A 156 -10.56 -7.13 -8.05
C LYS A 156 -11.79 -6.24 -7.84
N MET A 157 -12.98 -6.81 -7.63
CA MET A 157 -14.18 -6.04 -7.32
C MET A 157 -14.07 -5.36 -5.95
N ARG A 158 -13.55 -6.06 -4.94
CA ARG A 158 -13.33 -5.52 -3.58
C ARG A 158 -12.27 -4.43 -3.58
N GLU A 159 -11.11 -4.71 -4.17
CA GLU A 159 -10.00 -3.76 -4.25
C GLU A 159 -10.39 -2.47 -4.98
N SER A 160 -11.34 -2.54 -5.92
CA SER A 160 -11.81 -1.36 -6.66
C SER A 160 -12.51 -0.29 -5.80
N ILE A 161 -12.93 -0.65 -4.59
CA ILE A 161 -13.55 0.24 -3.62
C ILE A 161 -12.83 0.20 -2.25
N GLY A 162 -11.60 -0.29 -2.22
CA GLY A 162 -10.74 -0.24 -1.03
C GLY A 162 -10.85 -1.42 -0.07
N PHE A 163 -11.57 -2.49 -0.42
CA PHE A 163 -11.62 -3.72 0.37
C PHE A 163 -10.63 -4.78 -0.14
N SER A 164 -10.35 -5.75 0.71
CA SER A 164 -9.53 -6.94 0.52
C SER A 164 -10.38 -8.21 0.60
N LEU A 165 -9.77 -9.37 0.33
CA LEU A 165 -10.42 -10.67 0.55
C LEU A 165 -10.62 -10.99 2.04
N ASN A 166 -9.93 -10.29 2.94
CA ASN A 166 -10.01 -10.49 4.38
C ASN A 166 -11.18 -9.72 5.01
N ASP A 167 -11.71 -8.70 4.36
CA ASP A 167 -12.87 -7.96 4.88
C ASP A 167 -14.14 -8.80 4.86
N GLN A 168 -15.04 -8.52 5.81
CA GLN A 168 -16.23 -9.32 5.99
C GLN A 168 -17.21 -9.18 4.82
N PRO A 169 -17.76 -10.29 4.28
CA PRO A 169 -18.68 -10.24 3.15
C PRO A 169 -19.90 -9.34 3.40
N SER A 170 -20.45 -9.35 4.61
CA SER A 170 -21.61 -8.54 5.00
C SER A 170 -21.31 -7.03 4.88
N GLU A 171 -20.18 -6.58 5.42
CA GLU A 171 -19.72 -5.19 5.33
C GLU A 171 -19.48 -4.77 3.88
N VAL A 172 -18.76 -5.59 3.12
CA VAL A 172 -18.47 -5.35 1.69
C VAL A 172 -19.78 -5.20 0.89
N ILE A 173 -20.75 -6.10 1.10
CA ILE A 173 -22.06 -6.05 0.42
C ILE A 173 -22.84 -4.81 0.81
N LYS A 174 -22.88 -4.47 2.10
CA LYS A 174 -23.55 -3.27 2.59
C LYS A 174 -22.95 -2.01 1.98
N SER A 175 -21.62 -1.91 1.94
CA SER A 175 -20.92 -0.81 1.28
C SER A 175 -21.19 -0.74 -0.23
N TYR A 176 -21.28 -1.87 -0.94
CA TYR A 176 -21.74 -1.87 -2.33
C TYR A 176 -23.17 -1.33 -2.48
N ILE A 177 -24.10 -1.77 -1.62
CA ILE A 177 -25.49 -1.31 -1.65
C ILE A 177 -25.57 0.20 -1.39
N VAL A 178 -24.92 0.68 -0.32
CA VAL A 178 -24.89 2.10 0.07
C VAL A 178 -24.28 2.96 -1.04
N LEU A 179 -23.14 2.56 -1.59
CA LEU A 179 -22.52 3.29 -2.70
C LEU A 179 -23.41 3.27 -3.96
N SER A 180 -24.11 2.17 -4.23
CA SER A 180 -25.08 2.11 -5.32
C SER A 180 -26.26 3.05 -5.10
N LYS A 181 -26.82 3.11 -3.88
CA LYS A 181 -27.89 4.06 -3.50
C LYS A 181 -27.44 5.50 -3.73
N TYR A 182 -26.26 5.86 -3.25
CA TYR A 182 -25.67 7.19 -3.47
C TYR A 182 -25.54 7.52 -4.97
N LEU A 183 -24.89 6.64 -5.75
CA LEU A 183 -24.63 6.87 -7.17
C LEU A 183 -25.91 6.92 -8.02
N LYS A 184 -26.98 6.24 -7.60
CA LYS A 184 -28.27 6.22 -8.31
C LYS A 184 -28.90 7.62 -8.42
N ASN A 185 -28.56 8.53 -7.51
CA ASN A 185 -29.06 9.91 -7.49
C ASN A 185 -28.32 10.85 -8.46
N SER A 186 -27.26 10.37 -9.12
CA SER A 186 -26.60 11.14 -10.17
C SER A 186 -27.33 11.02 -11.52
N LYS A 187 -27.40 12.13 -12.26
CA LYS A 187 -27.96 12.21 -13.61
C LYS A 187 -26.83 12.10 -14.65
N PRO A 188 -26.93 11.20 -15.64
CA PRO A 188 -25.91 11.08 -16.66
C PRO A 188 -25.99 12.19 -17.71
N LYS A 189 -24.96 13.01 -17.80
CA LYS A 189 -24.75 14.00 -18.85
C LYS A 189 -23.97 13.37 -20.01
N LYS A 190 -24.61 13.26 -21.17
CA LYS A 190 -23.97 12.72 -22.39
C LYS A 190 -23.00 13.74 -22.98
N ILE A 191 -21.77 13.33 -23.24
CA ILE A 191 -20.75 14.12 -23.94
C ILE A 191 -20.72 13.68 -25.41
N LYS A 192 -20.77 14.64 -26.33
CA LYS A 192 -20.70 14.36 -27.77
C LYS A 192 -19.25 14.08 -28.16
N LEU A 193 -18.97 12.83 -28.55
CA LEU A 193 -17.67 12.41 -29.05
C LEU A 193 -17.64 12.41 -30.58
N ASN A 194 -16.57 12.95 -31.16
CA ASN A 194 -16.29 12.89 -32.59
C ASN A 194 -15.74 11.50 -33.00
N SER A 195 -15.54 11.27 -34.30
CA SER A 195 -15.07 9.97 -34.82
C SER A 195 -13.65 9.63 -34.33
N TYR A 196 -12.77 10.63 -34.26
CA TYR A 196 -11.40 10.47 -33.78
C TYR A 196 -11.38 10.04 -32.30
N GLU A 197 -12.12 10.72 -31.43
CA GLU A 197 -12.21 10.42 -29.99
C GLU A 197 -12.77 9.01 -29.73
N LYS A 198 -13.75 8.58 -30.54
CA LYS A 198 -14.28 7.21 -30.48
C LYS A 198 -13.22 6.18 -30.87
N LYS A 199 -12.45 6.43 -31.94
CA LYS A 199 -11.34 5.56 -32.37
C LYS A 199 -10.23 5.49 -31.32
N LYS A 200 -9.82 6.65 -30.79
CA LYS A 200 -8.84 6.80 -29.69
C LYS A 200 -9.23 5.94 -28.48
N THR A 201 -10.48 6.06 -28.04
CA THR A 201 -11.04 5.28 -26.92
C THR A 201 -11.00 3.77 -27.22
N LYS A 202 -11.43 3.35 -28.41
CA LYS A 202 -11.45 1.93 -28.81
C LYS A 202 -10.04 1.32 -28.86
N LEU A 203 -9.07 2.06 -29.38
CA LEU A 203 -7.68 1.60 -29.47
C LEU A 203 -7.05 1.49 -28.09
N SER A 204 -7.24 2.48 -27.22
CA SER A 204 -6.81 2.40 -25.82
C SER A 204 -7.42 1.20 -25.08
N GLN A 205 -8.74 0.97 -25.22
CA GLN A 205 -9.40 -0.20 -24.62
C GLN A 205 -8.83 -1.52 -25.15
N SER A 206 -8.53 -1.58 -26.46
CA SER A 206 -7.91 -2.75 -27.07
C SER A 206 -6.49 -2.98 -26.54
N PHE A 207 -5.70 -1.92 -26.41
CA PHE A 207 -4.35 -1.97 -25.85
C PHE A 207 -4.38 -2.52 -24.42
N ASN A 208 -5.19 -1.91 -23.55
CA ASN A 208 -5.32 -2.32 -22.14
C ASN A 208 -5.77 -3.78 -22.00
N LYS A 209 -6.68 -4.24 -22.87
CA LYS A 209 -7.10 -5.64 -22.89
C LYS A 209 -5.93 -6.59 -23.16
N HIS A 210 -5.10 -6.33 -24.16
CA HIS A 210 -3.97 -7.19 -24.48
C HIS A 210 -2.87 -7.09 -23.41
N LEU A 211 -2.66 -5.90 -22.84
CA LEU A 211 -1.76 -5.70 -21.70
C LEU A 211 -2.18 -6.53 -20.48
N SER A 212 -3.47 -6.53 -20.11
CA SER A 212 -3.97 -7.35 -19.00
C SER A 212 -3.85 -8.86 -19.24
N ILE A 213 -3.98 -9.30 -20.50
CA ILE A 213 -3.78 -10.72 -20.83
C ILE A 213 -2.28 -11.08 -20.77
N TYR A 214 -1.42 -10.18 -21.24
CA TYR A 214 0.04 -10.31 -21.17
C TYR A 214 0.51 -10.42 -19.71
N GLU A 215 0.07 -9.51 -18.85
CA GLU A 215 0.28 -9.54 -17.39
C GLU A 215 -0.18 -10.87 -16.77
N LYS A 216 -1.42 -11.29 -17.07
CA LYS A 216 -1.98 -12.55 -16.57
C LYS A 216 -1.12 -13.75 -16.98
N ASN A 217 -0.57 -13.74 -18.19
CA ASN A 217 0.28 -14.81 -18.67
C ASN A 217 1.59 -14.91 -17.87
N ILE A 218 2.21 -13.76 -17.56
CA ILE A 218 3.40 -13.68 -16.69
C ILE A 218 3.08 -14.21 -15.30
N MET A 219 2.00 -13.74 -14.67
CA MET A 219 1.58 -14.21 -13.33
C MET A 219 1.38 -15.73 -13.31
N LEU A 220 0.65 -16.27 -14.30
CA LEU A 220 0.42 -17.71 -14.40
C LEU A 220 1.72 -18.49 -14.58
N LYS A 221 2.68 -17.96 -15.35
CA LYS A 221 3.98 -18.61 -15.54
C LYS A 221 4.84 -18.57 -14.28
N LYS A 222 4.92 -17.41 -13.60
CA LYS A 222 5.60 -17.26 -12.30
C LYS A 222 5.07 -18.27 -11.28
N GLN A 223 3.76 -18.49 -11.27
CA GLN A 223 3.10 -19.47 -10.40
C GLN A 223 3.19 -20.92 -10.92
N ASN A 224 3.96 -21.19 -11.98
CA ASN A 224 4.10 -22.49 -12.64
C ASN A 224 2.79 -23.11 -13.16
N ARG A 225 1.76 -22.31 -13.41
CA ARG A 225 0.39 -22.78 -13.76
C ARG A 225 0.19 -23.07 -15.23
N ILE A 226 1.13 -22.67 -16.08
CA ILE A 226 1.07 -22.88 -17.52
C ILE A 226 2.40 -23.43 -17.99
N THR A 227 2.34 -24.29 -19.00
CA THR A 227 3.54 -24.83 -19.62
C THR A 227 4.28 -23.74 -20.39
N ASP A 228 5.59 -23.92 -20.57
CA ASP A 228 6.42 -22.99 -21.36
C ASP A 228 5.87 -22.78 -22.77
N LYS A 229 5.32 -23.84 -23.37
CA LYS A 229 4.72 -23.77 -24.71
C LYS A 229 3.51 -22.84 -24.73
N VAL A 230 2.63 -22.94 -23.73
CA VAL A 230 1.45 -22.07 -23.62
C VAL A 230 1.87 -20.65 -23.29
N TYR A 231 2.77 -20.49 -22.32
CA TYR A 231 3.33 -19.21 -21.92
C TYR A 231 3.91 -18.45 -23.11
N LYS A 232 4.91 -19.02 -23.80
CA LYS A 232 5.58 -18.39 -24.95
C LYS A 232 4.61 -18.02 -26.06
N LYS A 233 3.70 -18.93 -26.43
CA LYS A 233 2.70 -18.70 -27.48
C LYS A 233 1.79 -17.53 -27.15
N ASP A 234 1.20 -17.54 -25.95
CA ASP A 234 0.22 -16.52 -25.57
C ASP A 234 0.91 -15.18 -25.27
N LEU A 235 2.15 -15.19 -24.78
CA LEU A 235 2.93 -13.99 -24.48
C LEU A 235 3.27 -13.27 -25.79
N GLU A 236 3.88 -14.00 -26.73
CA GLU A 236 4.26 -13.50 -28.05
C GLU A 236 3.05 -12.97 -28.83
N LYS A 237 1.92 -13.68 -28.79
CA LYS A 237 0.69 -13.26 -29.43
C LYS A 237 0.21 -11.90 -28.91
N ASN A 238 0.10 -11.75 -27.59
CA ASN A 238 -0.41 -10.52 -27.00
C ASN A 238 0.58 -9.36 -27.16
N TYR A 239 1.88 -9.62 -27.10
CA TYR A 239 2.90 -8.62 -27.43
C TYR A 239 2.76 -8.14 -28.88
N LYS A 240 2.63 -9.05 -29.86
CA LYS A 240 2.39 -8.70 -31.27
C LYS A 240 1.13 -7.85 -31.46
N ASP A 241 0.05 -8.18 -30.75
CA ASP A 241 -1.19 -7.40 -30.78
C ASP A 241 -1.00 -5.99 -30.18
N ILE A 242 -0.25 -5.84 -29.08
CA ILE A 242 0.14 -4.55 -28.49
C ILE A 242 0.89 -3.70 -29.52
N ILE A 243 1.93 -4.23 -30.16
CA ILE A 243 2.70 -3.53 -31.21
C ILE A 243 1.79 -3.10 -32.36
N LYS A 244 0.90 -3.98 -32.83
CA LYS A 244 -0.04 -3.69 -33.92
C LYS A 244 -1.02 -2.58 -33.54
N ILE A 245 -1.48 -2.54 -32.29
CA ILE A 245 -2.36 -1.49 -31.80
C ILE A 245 -1.60 -0.17 -31.67
N ASN A 246 -0.36 -0.18 -31.17
CA ASN A 246 0.47 1.02 -31.10
C ASN A 246 0.69 1.64 -32.49
N LYS A 247 1.00 0.83 -33.52
CA LYS A 247 1.08 1.30 -34.92
C LYS A 247 -0.22 1.94 -35.42
N LYS A 248 -1.38 1.42 -34.99
CA LYS A 248 -2.67 2.03 -35.32
C LYS A 248 -2.91 3.35 -34.60
N ILE A 249 -2.39 3.49 -33.37
CA ILE A 249 -2.44 4.72 -32.59
C ILE A 249 -1.56 5.79 -33.24
N ASP A 250 -0.35 5.42 -33.65
CA ASP A 250 0.59 6.30 -34.35
C ASP A 250 -0.02 6.89 -35.63
N ASN A 251 -0.74 6.06 -36.38
CA ASN A 251 -1.47 6.46 -37.60
C ASN A 251 -2.83 7.15 -37.35
N LEU A 252 -3.19 7.46 -36.10
CA LEU A 252 -4.44 8.20 -35.81
C LEU A 252 -4.26 9.68 -36.12
N ASN A 253 -4.91 10.17 -37.17
CA ASN A 253 -4.91 11.60 -37.49
C ASN A 253 -6.31 12.21 -37.35
N LEU A 254 -6.40 13.44 -36.86
CA LEU A 254 -7.56 14.30 -37.02
C LEU A 254 -7.81 14.58 -38.52
N LYS A 255 -9.08 14.74 -38.92
CA LYS A 255 -9.44 14.95 -40.33
C LYS A 255 -8.99 16.31 -40.88
N ASP A 256 -8.72 17.29 -40.02
CA ASP A 256 -8.49 18.68 -40.40
C ASP A 256 -6.99 19.05 -40.53
N ASN A 257 -6.08 18.06 -40.56
CA ASN A 257 -4.63 18.22 -40.76
C ASN A 257 -3.89 19.22 -39.82
N GLN A 258 -4.57 19.82 -38.84
CA GLN A 258 -3.91 20.55 -37.75
C GLN A 258 -3.29 19.57 -36.77
N ILE A 259 -1.98 19.67 -36.57
CA ILE A 259 -1.27 19.01 -35.47
C ILE A 259 -1.85 19.57 -34.18
N ASN A 260 -2.70 18.79 -33.52
CA ASN A 260 -3.23 19.13 -32.21
C ASN A 260 -2.26 18.60 -31.15
N PHE A 261 -1.83 19.46 -30.23
CA PHE A 261 -0.99 19.08 -29.09
C PHE A 261 -1.55 17.82 -28.36
N GLU A 262 -2.86 17.70 -28.21
CA GLU A 262 -3.55 16.56 -27.58
C GLU A 262 -3.43 15.23 -28.33
N GLU A 263 -3.22 15.28 -29.65
CA GLU A 263 -2.98 14.11 -30.50
C GLU A 263 -1.56 13.58 -30.29
N GLU A 264 -0.56 14.47 -30.40
CA GLU A 264 0.85 14.12 -30.23
C GLU A 264 1.15 13.61 -28.81
N ARG A 265 0.56 14.24 -27.77
CA ARG A 265 0.61 13.75 -26.38
C ARG A 265 0.18 12.27 -26.28
N PHE A 266 -0.92 11.90 -26.93
CA PHE A 266 -1.45 10.53 -26.85
C PHE A 266 -0.60 9.52 -27.62
N LYS A 267 -0.16 9.87 -28.83
CA LYS A 267 0.71 9.00 -29.63
C LYS A 267 2.04 8.77 -28.91
N SER A 268 2.65 9.86 -28.43
CA SER A 268 3.94 9.81 -27.72
C SER A 268 3.86 8.93 -26.47
N LEU A 269 2.83 9.09 -25.64
CA LEU A 269 2.61 8.25 -24.47
C LEU A 269 2.56 6.75 -24.82
N TYR A 270 1.78 6.35 -25.82
CA TYR A 270 1.65 4.94 -26.19
C TYR A 270 2.92 4.37 -26.83
N LYS A 271 3.67 5.20 -27.56
CA LYS A 271 4.99 4.83 -28.09
C LYS A 271 5.95 4.51 -26.95
N ASP A 272 6.08 5.41 -25.99
CA ASP A 272 7.01 5.27 -24.86
C ASP A 272 6.62 4.08 -23.96
N ILE A 273 5.32 3.89 -23.69
CA ILE A 273 4.81 2.71 -22.98
C ILE A 273 5.15 1.42 -23.73
N THR A 274 4.97 1.43 -25.05
CA THR A 274 5.25 0.25 -25.88
C THR A 274 6.75 -0.09 -25.87
N GLU A 275 7.63 0.90 -25.73
CA GLU A 275 9.06 0.70 -25.58
C GLU A 275 9.40 -0.01 -24.25
N ILE A 276 8.81 0.41 -23.13
CA ILE A 276 8.94 -0.28 -21.84
C ILE A 276 8.48 -1.75 -21.93
N ILE A 277 7.33 -1.98 -22.58
CA ILE A 277 6.82 -3.35 -22.81
C ILE A 277 7.76 -4.15 -23.70
N SER A 278 8.36 -3.53 -24.72
CA SER A 278 9.31 -4.19 -25.63
C SER A 278 10.60 -4.60 -24.90
N THR A 279 11.12 -3.74 -24.03
CA THR A 279 12.26 -4.07 -23.14
C THR A 279 11.91 -5.24 -22.24
N THR A 280 10.69 -5.25 -21.68
CA THR A 280 10.19 -6.35 -20.85
C THR A 280 10.06 -7.66 -21.63
N ASP A 281 9.46 -7.63 -22.83
CA ASP A 281 9.31 -8.81 -23.69
C ASP A 281 10.66 -9.40 -24.12
N LYS A 282 11.66 -8.54 -24.40
CA LYS A 282 13.03 -8.98 -24.68
C LYS A 282 13.62 -9.72 -23.47
N ARG A 283 13.50 -9.17 -22.26
CA ARG A 283 14.03 -9.79 -21.02
C ARG A 283 13.38 -11.14 -20.73
N LEU A 284 12.07 -11.26 -20.94
CA LEU A 284 11.33 -12.51 -20.73
C LEU A 284 11.65 -13.63 -21.74
N LYS A 285 12.43 -13.36 -22.79
CA LYS A 285 12.88 -14.39 -23.74
C LYS A 285 14.14 -15.13 -23.27
N TYR A 286 14.85 -14.61 -22.27
CA TYR A 286 16.07 -15.24 -21.74
C TYR A 286 15.73 -16.31 -20.70
N LYS A 287 16.62 -17.31 -20.54
CA LYS A 287 16.40 -18.46 -19.62
C LYS A 287 16.30 -18.04 -18.15
N THR A 288 16.91 -16.93 -17.75
CA THR A 288 16.92 -16.35 -16.39
C THR A 288 15.87 -15.24 -16.24
N SER A 289 14.67 -15.45 -16.80
CA SER A 289 13.60 -14.44 -16.79
C SER A 289 13.19 -14.04 -15.36
N ASN A 290 13.35 -12.76 -15.03
CA ASN A 290 12.83 -12.17 -13.80
C ASN A 290 11.36 -11.76 -14.00
N TYR A 291 10.43 -12.57 -13.50
CA TYR A 291 8.99 -12.33 -13.67
C TYR A 291 8.48 -11.18 -12.79
N GLU A 292 9.08 -10.96 -11.64
CA GLU A 292 8.78 -9.87 -10.71
C GLU A 292 9.03 -8.52 -11.38
N LEU A 293 10.23 -8.32 -11.92
CA LEU A 293 10.59 -7.11 -12.66
C LEU A 293 9.67 -6.88 -13.87
N ALA A 294 9.29 -7.96 -14.55
CA ALA A 294 8.34 -7.86 -15.65
C ALA A 294 6.93 -7.47 -15.17
N LEU A 295 6.49 -7.89 -13.98
CA LEU A 295 5.21 -7.48 -13.43
C LEU A 295 5.26 -6.02 -12.95
N ASP A 296 6.37 -5.57 -12.38
CA ASP A 296 6.58 -4.17 -11.99
C ASP A 296 6.53 -3.22 -13.19
N SER A 297 7.11 -3.61 -14.33
CA SER A 297 7.04 -2.81 -15.56
C SER A 297 5.60 -2.67 -16.08
N ILE A 298 4.81 -3.75 -16.01
CA ILE A 298 3.41 -3.73 -16.44
C ILE A 298 2.54 -2.99 -15.44
N TYR A 299 2.83 -3.10 -14.14
CA TYR A 299 2.18 -2.33 -13.08
C TYR A 299 2.41 -0.83 -13.27
N PHE A 300 3.67 -0.42 -13.46
CA PHE A 300 4.04 0.96 -13.78
C PHE A 300 3.26 1.49 -14.99
N VAL A 301 3.28 0.77 -16.12
CA VAL A 301 2.52 1.14 -17.32
C VAL A 301 1.02 1.30 -17.03
N ASN A 302 0.43 0.35 -16.31
CA ASN A 302 -1.00 0.40 -15.96
C ASN A 302 -1.33 1.65 -15.12
N GLU A 303 -0.49 2.01 -14.15
CA GLU A 303 -0.70 3.21 -13.34
C GLU A 303 -0.54 4.50 -14.14
N ILE A 304 0.47 4.60 -15.00
CA ILE A 304 0.62 5.77 -15.89
C ILE A 304 -0.59 5.91 -16.82
N LEU A 305 -1.08 4.82 -17.40
CA LEU A 305 -2.29 4.83 -18.22
C LEU A 305 -3.50 5.31 -17.42
N LYS A 306 -3.66 4.90 -16.16
CA LYS A 306 -4.74 5.36 -15.27
C LYS A 306 -4.63 6.86 -14.97
N ILE A 307 -3.43 7.35 -14.67
CA ILE A 307 -3.16 8.75 -14.30
C ILE A 307 -3.42 9.69 -15.48
N THR A 308 -2.98 9.31 -16.67
CA THR A 308 -3.10 10.11 -17.90
C THR A 308 -4.49 10.02 -18.55
N LYS A 309 -5.25 8.93 -18.28
CA LYS A 309 -6.55 8.64 -18.92
C LYS A 309 -7.51 9.82 -19.00
N THR A 310 -7.70 10.57 -17.92
CA THR A 310 -8.69 11.66 -17.87
C THR A 310 -8.30 12.85 -18.74
N LYS A 311 -7.01 13.04 -19.00
CA LYS A 311 -6.50 14.05 -19.93
C LYS A 311 -6.47 13.51 -21.36
N SER A 312 -6.13 12.24 -21.53
CA SER A 312 -6.00 11.63 -22.85
C SER A 312 -7.31 11.18 -23.50
N ILE A 313 -8.33 10.78 -22.73
CA ILE A 313 -9.54 10.10 -23.22
C ILE A 313 -10.79 10.72 -22.60
N LYS A 314 -11.66 11.28 -23.45
CA LYS A 314 -12.93 11.85 -23.03
C LYS A 314 -13.94 10.77 -22.66
N SER A 315 -14.60 10.93 -21.51
CA SER A 315 -15.74 10.12 -21.12
C SER A 315 -16.92 10.35 -22.06
N LYS A 316 -17.73 9.31 -22.31
CA LYS A 316 -19.00 9.43 -23.04
C LYS A 316 -20.11 10.02 -22.16
N TYR A 317 -20.02 9.78 -20.86
CA TYR A 317 -20.98 10.22 -19.86
C TYR A 317 -20.24 10.78 -18.65
N ASP A 318 -20.71 11.92 -18.17
CA ASP A 318 -20.38 12.47 -16.86
C ASP A 318 -21.58 12.29 -15.93
N GLN A 319 -21.31 12.15 -14.62
CA GLN A 319 -22.35 12.06 -13.60
C GLN A 319 -22.50 13.41 -12.91
N VAL A 320 -23.73 13.92 -12.87
CA VAL A 320 -24.06 15.24 -12.32
C VAL A 320 -25.08 15.06 -11.21
N TRP A 321 -24.79 15.58 -10.03
CA TRP A 321 -25.74 15.66 -8.92
C TRP A 321 -26.58 16.93 -9.04
N GLU A 322 -27.78 16.91 -8.47
CA GLU A 322 -28.61 18.11 -8.33
C GLU A 322 -27.93 19.13 -7.41
N LYS A 323 -28.17 20.43 -7.64
CA LYS A 323 -27.48 21.49 -6.86
C LYS A 323 -27.84 21.46 -5.38
N ASP A 324 -29.06 21.06 -5.08
CA ASP A 324 -29.68 20.92 -3.76
C ASP A 324 -29.63 19.46 -3.24
N PHE A 325 -28.78 18.62 -3.84
CA PHE A 325 -28.60 17.25 -3.38
C PHE A 325 -28.15 17.22 -1.92
N ASN A 326 -28.99 16.66 -1.05
CA ASN A 326 -28.67 16.39 0.34
C ASN A 326 -28.57 14.87 0.56
N ILE A 327 -27.39 14.42 1.00
CA ILE A 327 -27.09 13.02 1.24
C ILE A 327 -27.94 12.40 2.36
N GLU A 328 -28.31 13.17 3.38
CA GLU A 328 -29.12 12.75 4.54
C GLU A 328 -30.57 12.43 4.15
N LYS A 329 -31.04 12.96 3.02
CA LYS A 329 -32.35 12.60 2.45
C LYS A 329 -32.34 11.25 1.72
N VAL A 330 -31.16 10.70 1.45
CA VAL A 330 -30.97 9.48 0.65
C VAL A 330 -30.45 8.33 1.50
N LEU A 331 -29.56 8.63 2.45
CA LEU A 331 -28.90 7.67 3.31
C LEU A 331 -29.20 8.02 4.77
N ASN A 332 -29.44 7.01 5.60
CA ASN A 332 -29.54 7.21 7.04
C ASN A 332 -28.13 7.36 7.67
N ASN A 333 -28.07 7.73 8.95
CA ASN A 333 -26.80 7.97 9.66
C ASN A 333 -25.84 6.76 9.60
N GLU A 334 -26.36 5.54 9.75
CA GLU A 334 -25.56 4.33 9.66
C GLU A 334 -24.97 4.13 8.25
N GLU A 335 -25.78 4.32 7.21
CA GLU A 335 -25.35 4.25 5.81
C GLU A 335 -24.33 5.34 5.46
N ILE A 336 -24.47 6.54 6.04
CA ILE A 336 -23.47 7.60 5.91
C ILE A 336 -22.14 7.16 6.53
N THR A 337 -22.14 6.54 7.72
CA THR A 337 -20.94 5.96 8.34
C THR A 337 -20.26 4.93 7.42
N TYR A 338 -21.02 4.03 6.80
CA TYR A 338 -20.47 3.07 5.84
C TYR A 338 -19.90 3.72 4.57
N LEU A 339 -20.52 4.80 4.10
CA LEU A 339 -19.99 5.56 2.95
C LEU A 339 -18.68 6.29 3.31
N THR A 340 -18.59 6.83 4.53
CA THR A 340 -17.36 7.43 5.08
C THR A 340 -16.24 6.40 5.18
N LEU A 341 -16.53 5.21 5.73
CA LEU A 341 -15.59 4.10 5.81
C LEU A 341 -15.09 3.68 4.42
N LEU A 342 -15.98 3.58 3.42
CA LEU A 342 -15.59 3.29 2.04
C LEU A 342 -14.68 4.38 1.46
N GLY A 343 -14.93 5.64 1.82
CA GLY A 343 -14.06 6.77 1.52
C GLY A 343 -12.65 6.54 2.07
N GLN A 344 -12.53 6.24 3.37
CA GLN A 344 -11.25 5.96 4.04
C GLN A 344 -10.53 4.76 3.41
N ASN A 345 -11.22 3.64 3.21
CA ASN A 345 -10.68 2.43 2.57
C ASN A 345 -10.16 2.70 1.15
N THR A 346 -10.88 3.51 0.37
CA THR A 346 -10.43 3.87 -0.99
C THR A 346 -9.18 4.74 -0.95
N LYS A 347 -9.10 5.67 0.01
CA LYS A 347 -7.86 6.43 0.22
C LYS A 347 -6.74 5.45 0.60
N ARG A 348 -7.01 4.49 1.48
CA ARG A 348 -6.03 3.47 1.89
C ARG A 348 -5.43 2.67 0.79
N LYS A 349 -6.32 2.13 -0.04
CA LYS A 349 -5.88 1.41 -1.23
C LYS A 349 -5.02 2.27 -2.16
N LYS A 350 -5.36 3.55 -2.31
CA LYS A 350 -4.60 4.47 -3.15
C LYS A 350 -3.19 4.70 -2.62
N PHE A 351 -2.99 4.79 -1.31
CA PHE A 351 -1.65 4.89 -0.77
C PHE A 351 -0.83 3.62 -1.00
N ILE A 352 -1.39 2.45 -0.71
CA ILE A 352 -0.75 1.15 -0.98
C ILE A 352 -0.34 1.07 -2.46
N ASP A 353 -1.24 1.47 -3.37
CA ASP A 353 -0.96 1.49 -4.80
C ASP A 353 0.14 2.48 -5.19
N ASN A 354 0.24 3.64 -4.53
CA ASN A 354 1.30 4.61 -4.75
C ASN A 354 2.65 4.06 -4.26
N ASN A 355 2.71 3.43 -3.09
CA ASN A 355 3.94 2.82 -2.57
C ASN A 355 4.44 1.71 -3.50
N LYS A 356 3.51 0.86 -3.97
CA LYS A 356 3.82 -0.15 -4.97
C LYS A 356 4.31 0.45 -6.28
N LEU A 357 3.74 1.58 -6.71
CA LEU A 357 4.18 2.29 -7.91
C LEU A 357 5.60 2.83 -7.74
N GLN A 358 5.87 3.48 -6.62
CA GLN A 358 7.20 4.00 -6.30
C GLN A 358 8.23 2.88 -6.21
N SER A 359 7.89 1.75 -5.58
CA SER A 359 8.75 0.57 -5.51
C SER A 359 9.05 0.01 -6.90
N SER A 360 8.02 -0.08 -7.76
CA SER A 360 8.17 -0.50 -9.15
C SER A 360 9.09 0.44 -9.92
N VAL A 361 8.93 1.76 -9.75
CA VAL A 361 9.79 2.78 -10.37
C VAL A 361 11.24 2.56 -9.98
N LEU A 362 11.52 2.45 -8.68
CA LEU A 362 12.88 2.26 -8.18
C LEU A 362 13.50 0.94 -8.68
N ASN A 363 12.75 -0.15 -8.65
CA ASN A 363 13.21 -1.45 -9.16
C ASN A 363 13.55 -1.37 -10.66
N LEU A 364 12.69 -0.72 -11.46
CA LEU A 364 12.89 -0.58 -12.89
C LEU A 364 14.11 0.30 -13.22
N ILE A 365 14.33 1.40 -12.51
CA ILE A 365 15.51 2.28 -12.67
C ILE A 365 16.79 1.47 -12.43
N ASN A 366 16.85 0.74 -11.31
CA ASN A 366 18.00 -0.10 -10.95
C ASN A 366 18.21 -1.30 -11.88
N ASN A 367 17.21 -1.59 -12.70
CA ASN A 367 17.28 -2.60 -13.73
C ASN A 367 17.41 -1.98 -15.12
N ASN A 368 17.95 -0.77 -15.28
CA ASN A 368 18.24 -0.14 -16.58
C ASN A 368 17.01 0.05 -17.49
N TYR A 369 15.84 0.32 -16.90
CA TYR A 369 14.72 0.90 -17.63
C TYR A 369 14.83 2.43 -17.58
N ASP A 370 14.58 3.09 -18.71
CA ASP A 370 14.60 4.56 -18.79
C ASP A 370 13.33 5.22 -18.21
N ILE A 371 13.07 4.95 -16.92
CA ILE A 371 11.87 5.42 -16.23
C ILE A 371 11.97 6.90 -15.87
N VAL A 372 13.16 7.39 -15.55
CA VAL A 372 13.38 8.81 -15.19
C VAL A 372 13.00 9.72 -16.36
N ASN A 373 13.55 9.48 -17.55
CA ASN A 373 13.21 10.30 -18.73
C ASN A 373 11.74 10.13 -19.11
N PHE A 374 11.20 8.90 -19.02
CA PHE A 374 9.79 8.65 -19.28
C PHE A 374 8.87 9.51 -18.39
N ILE A 375 9.14 9.56 -17.08
CA ILE A 375 8.36 10.33 -16.10
C ILE A 375 8.46 11.82 -16.44
N SER A 376 9.67 12.37 -16.56
CA SER A 376 9.88 13.79 -16.83
C SER A 376 9.21 14.22 -18.14
N LYS A 377 9.35 13.41 -19.20
CA LYS A 377 8.69 13.65 -20.49
C LYS A 377 7.17 13.61 -20.35
N THR A 378 6.62 12.62 -19.65
CA THR A 378 5.17 12.48 -19.44
C THR A 378 4.60 13.65 -18.64
N GLU A 379 5.25 14.07 -17.55
CA GLU A 379 4.81 15.20 -16.73
C GLU A 379 4.78 16.50 -17.53
N LYS A 380 5.83 16.76 -18.31
CA LYS A 380 5.92 17.92 -19.22
C LYS A 380 4.86 17.86 -20.31
N GLN A 381 4.67 16.69 -20.93
CA GLN A 381 3.68 16.52 -21.97
C GLN A 381 2.27 16.76 -21.44
N PHE A 382 1.91 16.20 -20.29
CA PHE A 382 0.55 16.29 -19.76
C PHE A 382 0.29 17.53 -18.90
N ASP A 383 1.29 18.39 -18.71
CA ASP A 383 1.24 19.55 -17.81
C ASP A 383 0.66 19.14 -16.45
N THR A 384 1.23 18.07 -15.87
CA THR A 384 0.78 17.49 -14.60
C THR A 384 1.85 16.64 -13.97
N LYS A 385 2.18 16.96 -12.71
CA LYS A 385 3.01 16.10 -11.88
C LYS A 385 2.30 14.78 -11.57
N ILE A 386 3.05 13.69 -11.64
CA ILE A 386 2.62 12.36 -11.21
C ILE A 386 2.70 12.35 -9.67
N LYS A 387 1.70 12.95 -9.01
CA LYS A 387 1.66 13.14 -7.55
C LYS A 387 1.77 11.85 -6.71
N ALA A 388 1.61 10.70 -7.36
CA ALA A 388 1.77 9.37 -6.76
C ALA A 388 3.24 9.00 -6.53
N ILE A 389 4.17 9.65 -7.24
CA ILE A 389 5.62 9.49 -7.07
C ILE A 389 6.11 10.72 -6.30
N LYS A 390 6.55 10.51 -5.06
CA LYS A 390 6.96 11.57 -4.12
C LYS A 390 8.43 11.91 -4.17
N ILE A 391 9.24 11.06 -4.79
CA ILE A 391 10.69 11.21 -4.89
C ILE A 391 11.08 11.08 -6.36
N ASP A 392 11.90 11.99 -6.87
CA ASP A 392 12.60 11.82 -8.14
C ASP A 392 13.76 10.82 -7.97
N TYR A 393 13.42 9.53 -7.94
CA TYR A 393 14.36 8.44 -7.72
C TYR A 393 15.51 8.40 -8.75
N LYS A 394 16.67 7.93 -8.28
CA LYS A 394 17.84 7.59 -9.09
C LYS A 394 18.24 6.12 -8.86
N SER A 395 19.36 5.70 -9.46
CA SER A 395 19.92 4.38 -9.17
C SER A 395 20.35 4.28 -7.70
N PHE A 396 20.41 3.06 -7.16
CA PHE A 396 20.86 2.80 -5.81
C PHE A 396 22.28 3.31 -5.57
N GLU A 397 23.17 3.12 -6.54
CA GLU A 397 24.54 3.64 -6.50
C GLU A 397 24.61 5.17 -6.39
N GLU A 398 23.75 5.89 -7.13
CA GLU A 398 23.66 7.35 -7.00
C GLU A 398 23.08 7.75 -5.64
N MET A 399 22.00 7.09 -5.21
CA MET A 399 21.29 7.42 -3.96
C MET A 399 22.09 7.08 -2.70
N LYS A 400 23.01 6.11 -2.75
CA LYS A 400 23.97 5.84 -1.66
C LYS A 400 24.84 7.06 -1.35
N ASN A 401 25.06 7.93 -2.33
CA ASN A 401 25.95 9.08 -2.24
C ASN A 401 25.20 10.43 -2.11
N TRP A 402 23.88 10.40 -1.92
CA TRP A 402 23.07 11.61 -1.81
C TRP A 402 23.35 12.38 -0.52
N LYS A 403 23.47 13.70 -0.65
CA LYS A 403 23.55 14.65 0.48
C LYS A 403 22.16 15.17 0.84
N LYS A 404 22.04 15.90 1.95
CA LYS A 404 20.78 16.52 2.41
C LYS A 404 20.07 17.30 1.30
N SER A 405 20.82 18.11 0.55
CA SER A 405 20.28 18.89 -0.56
C SER A 405 19.77 18.02 -1.71
N ASP A 406 20.41 16.88 -2.01
CA ASP A 406 19.94 15.93 -3.02
C ASP A 406 18.59 15.31 -2.59
N TRP A 407 18.50 14.87 -1.33
CA TRP A 407 17.26 14.39 -0.74
C TRP A 407 16.16 15.44 -0.78
N ALA A 408 16.46 16.69 -0.39
CA ALA A 408 15.51 17.80 -0.44
C ALA A 408 15.02 18.10 -1.86
N ASN A 409 15.94 18.15 -2.83
CA ASN A 409 15.64 18.41 -4.23
C ASN A 409 14.83 17.28 -4.88
N SER A 410 14.97 16.05 -4.39
CA SER A 410 14.20 14.91 -4.87
C SER A 410 12.73 14.95 -4.44
N TRP A 411 12.36 15.69 -3.39
CA TRP A 411 11.01 15.70 -2.84
C TRP A 411 10.01 16.43 -3.76
N LYS A 412 9.01 15.68 -4.22
CA LYS A 412 7.88 16.16 -5.04
C LYS A 412 6.59 16.33 -4.25
N GLY A 413 6.58 15.95 -2.97
CA GLY A 413 5.43 16.15 -2.09
C GLY A 413 5.19 17.64 -1.81
N SER A 414 3.96 17.95 -1.38
CA SER A 414 3.61 19.28 -0.91
C SER A 414 4.00 19.44 0.56
N ILE A 415 4.42 20.63 0.94
CA ILE A 415 4.63 21.05 2.32
C ILE A 415 3.64 22.19 2.58
N PRO A 416 2.71 22.04 3.52
CA PRO A 416 1.92 23.17 4.02
C PRO A 416 2.84 24.24 4.62
N LEU A 417 2.83 25.44 4.05
CA LEU A 417 3.64 26.58 4.54
C LEU A 417 2.78 27.73 5.06
N ASP A 418 1.51 27.81 4.64
CA ASP A 418 0.56 28.82 5.09
C ASP A 418 -0.04 28.45 6.46
N LEU A 419 0.80 28.44 7.50
CA LEU A 419 0.46 27.99 8.85
C LEU A 419 0.44 29.15 9.85
N ASN A 420 -0.51 29.13 10.78
CA ASN A 420 -0.62 30.15 11.82
C ASN A 420 -0.18 29.63 13.20
N ASP A 421 0.39 30.51 14.01
CA ASP A 421 0.66 30.26 15.43
C ASP A 421 -0.63 30.23 16.27
N ASN A 422 -0.49 29.98 17.58
CA ASN A 422 -1.60 29.98 18.52
C ASN A 422 -2.26 31.36 18.76
N LYS A 423 -1.72 32.42 18.15
CA LYS A 423 -2.25 33.79 18.18
C LYS A 423 -2.81 34.22 16.82
N GLY A 424 -2.76 33.38 15.79
CA GLY A 424 -3.24 33.70 14.45
C GLY A 424 -2.25 34.42 13.55
N ASN A 425 -0.98 34.53 13.95
CA ASN A 425 0.06 35.10 13.09
C ASN A 425 0.62 34.03 12.15
N LEU A 426 0.91 34.42 10.90
CA LEU A 426 1.56 33.54 9.93
C LEU A 426 2.98 33.19 10.39
N ILE A 427 3.33 31.91 10.31
CA ILE A 427 4.67 31.39 10.61
C ILE A 427 5.53 31.49 9.36
N ASP A 428 6.70 32.12 9.49
CA ASP A 428 7.66 32.27 8.40
C ASP A 428 8.74 31.18 8.51
N PHE A 429 8.87 30.35 7.48
CA PHE A 429 9.89 29.29 7.41
C PHE A 429 11.05 29.79 6.55
N SER A 430 12.29 29.63 7.03
CA SER A 430 13.47 29.94 6.23
C SER A 430 13.65 28.93 5.09
N ASP A 431 14.43 29.30 4.07
CA ASP A 431 14.78 28.37 2.99
C ASP A 431 15.48 27.10 3.52
N GLN A 432 16.26 27.24 4.60
CA GLN A 432 16.92 26.12 5.27
C GLN A 432 15.91 25.20 5.95
N ASP A 433 14.90 25.77 6.62
CA ASP A 433 13.82 24.98 7.23
C ASP A 433 13.06 24.18 6.16
N ILE A 434 12.77 24.81 5.03
CA ILE A 434 12.09 24.15 3.91
C ILE A 434 12.96 23.03 3.31
N GLU A 435 14.27 23.26 3.14
CA GLU A 435 15.21 22.23 2.66
C GLU A 435 15.24 21.04 3.61
N ASP A 436 15.37 21.30 4.91
CA ASP A 436 15.46 20.30 5.98
C ASP A 436 14.20 19.45 6.04
N LEU A 437 13.02 20.09 5.97
CA LEU A 437 11.73 19.39 5.89
C LEU A 437 11.63 18.49 4.66
N LYS A 438 12.04 18.97 3.48
CA LYS A 438 12.01 18.17 2.25
C LYS A 438 12.93 16.96 2.34
N ALA A 439 14.15 17.14 2.85
CA ALA A 439 15.11 16.05 2.98
C ALA A 439 14.59 14.97 3.93
N GLN A 440 14.10 15.37 5.11
CA GLN A 440 13.53 14.46 6.09
C GLN A 440 12.29 13.73 5.55
N LEU A 441 11.39 14.40 4.82
CA LEU A 441 10.22 13.78 4.19
C LEU A 441 10.59 12.79 3.08
N ALA A 442 11.59 13.12 2.24
CA ALA A 442 12.07 12.23 1.19
C ALA A 442 12.67 10.95 1.78
N LEU A 443 13.52 11.07 2.80
CA LEU A 443 14.12 9.93 3.48
C LEU A 443 13.08 9.07 4.20
N ASN A 444 12.14 9.68 4.91
CA ASN A 444 11.06 8.94 5.55
C ASN A 444 10.23 8.17 4.52
N ASN A 445 9.93 8.80 3.37
CA ASN A 445 9.19 8.15 2.30
C ASN A 445 9.99 7.01 1.65
N PHE A 446 11.31 7.16 1.48
CA PHE A 446 12.20 6.10 0.99
C PHE A 446 12.25 4.91 1.94
N ASN A 447 12.44 5.17 3.24
CA ASN A 447 12.56 4.13 4.26
C ASN A 447 11.26 3.34 4.42
N ASN A 448 10.11 4.03 4.43
CA ASN A 448 8.81 3.39 4.58
C ASN A 448 8.30 2.68 3.33
N LEU A 449 8.98 2.83 2.19
CA LEU A 449 8.58 2.16 0.96
C LEU A 449 8.68 0.63 1.08
N PHE A 450 9.61 0.14 1.90
CA PHE A 450 10.04 -1.26 1.92
C PHE A 450 9.78 -1.99 3.24
N ASN A 451 9.27 -1.29 4.26
CA ASN A 451 8.84 -1.86 5.53
C ASN A 451 7.49 -2.61 5.48
N ASN A 452 6.91 -2.80 4.28
CA ASN A 452 5.70 -3.60 4.10
C ASN A 452 6.09 -4.99 3.56
N ASP A 453 5.64 -6.05 4.24
CA ASP A 453 5.85 -7.49 3.93
C ASP A 453 5.43 -7.93 2.50
N GLU A 454 5.05 -7.00 1.62
CA GLU A 454 4.64 -7.26 0.24
C GLU A 454 5.80 -7.18 -0.78
N VAL A 455 7.01 -6.76 -0.39
CA VAL A 455 8.19 -6.65 -1.28
C VAL A 455 9.15 -7.84 -1.10
N ASN A 456 8.82 -8.96 -1.75
CA ASN A 456 9.55 -10.24 -1.67
C ASN A 456 10.81 -10.34 -2.56
N ASN A 457 11.60 -9.27 -2.76
CA ASN A 457 12.84 -9.36 -3.56
C ASN A 457 14.09 -9.10 -2.72
N ILE A 458 14.79 -10.18 -2.35
CA ILE A 458 15.93 -10.21 -1.43
C ILE A 458 17.10 -9.32 -1.91
N ASP A 459 17.44 -9.33 -3.20
CA ASP A 459 18.57 -8.54 -3.71
C ASP A 459 18.33 -7.03 -3.62
N ILE A 460 17.07 -6.62 -3.75
CA ILE A 460 16.64 -5.24 -3.59
C ILE A 460 16.68 -4.84 -2.11
N GLN A 461 16.25 -5.73 -1.21
CA GLN A 461 16.26 -5.49 0.23
C GLN A 461 17.67 -5.21 0.77
N ASN A 462 18.68 -5.96 0.33
CA ASN A 462 20.07 -5.73 0.76
C ASN A 462 20.60 -4.35 0.29
N SER A 463 20.36 -3.98 -0.97
CA SER A 463 20.80 -2.67 -1.49
C SER A 463 20.08 -1.50 -0.80
N ILE A 464 18.81 -1.69 -0.41
CA ILE A 464 18.04 -0.72 0.35
C ILE A 464 18.56 -0.60 1.78
N GLN A 465 18.85 -1.71 2.44
CA GLN A 465 19.42 -1.72 3.79
C GLN A 465 20.76 -0.98 3.81
N ASP A 466 21.61 -1.17 2.80
CA ASP A 466 22.86 -0.42 2.67
C ASP A 466 22.63 1.09 2.50
N ILE A 467 21.64 1.50 1.70
CA ILE A 467 21.28 2.92 1.51
C ILE A 467 20.74 3.49 2.81
N GLN A 468 19.89 2.73 3.50
CA GLN A 468 19.31 3.11 4.79
C GLN A 468 20.43 3.32 5.81
N SER A 469 21.32 2.34 6.01
CA SER A 469 22.42 2.45 6.97
C SER A 469 23.34 3.63 6.65
N THR A 470 23.81 3.74 5.42
CA THR A 470 24.74 4.80 5.00
C THR A 470 24.13 6.20 5.12
N ASN A 471 22.88 6.38 4.66
CA ASN A 471 22.23 7.69 4.72
C ASN A 471 21.77 8.04 6.12
N ILE A 472 21.27 7.09 6.92
CA ILE A 472 20.90 7.32 8.32
C ILE A 472 22.15 7.77 9.10
N SER A 473 23.29 7.10 8.96
CA SER A 473 24.55 7.53 9.60
C SER A 473 24.99 8.94 9.16
N ASN A 474 24.90 9.27 7.87
CA ASN A 474 25.26 10.59 7.38
C ASN A 474 24.29 11.71 7.81
N LEU A 475 23.02 11.39 8.08
CA LEU A 475 21.99 12.34 8.49
C LEU A 475 21.88 12.51 10.01
N LEU A 476 22.06 11.43 10.78
CA LEU A 476 22.08 11.47 12.25
C LEU A 476 23.24 12.33 12.78
N ASN A 477 24.27 12.53 11.95
CA ASN A 477 25.40 13.40 12.22
C ASN A 477 25.20 14.84 11.68
N GLN A 478 24.00 15.23 11.24
CA GLN A 478 23.69 16.57 10.74
C GLN A 478 22.67 17.30 11.62
N ASP A 479 22.94 18.59 11.88
CA ASP A 479 22.01 19.48 12.58
C ASP A 479 20.92 20.00 11.63
N PHE A 480 19.65 19.72 11.94
CA PHE A 480 18.48 20.29 11.26
C PHE A 480 18.03 21.57 11.95
N SER A 481 17.74 22.62 11.19
CA SER A 481 17.19 23.88 11.72
C SER A 481 15.74 23.72 12.20
N ILE A 482 15.00 22.79 11.59
CA ILE A 482 13.67 22.38 12.03
C ILE A 482 13.50 20.86 11.95
N THR A 483 12.99 20.26 13.02
CA THR A 483 12.63 18.84 13.04
C THR A 483 11.21 18.65 12.54
N LEU A 484 10.92 17.45 12.01
CA LEU A 484 9.56 17.09 11.63
C LEU A 484 8.56 17.13 12.80
N ASP A 485 9.01 16.88 14.04
CA ASP A 485 8.17 17.00 15.24
C ASP A 485 7.79 18.45 15.50
N ASN A 486 8.75 19.37 15.43
CA ASN A 486 8.47 20.80 15.59
C ASN A 486 7.51 21.30 14.51
N TYR A 487 7.68 20.84 13.27
CA TYR A 487 6.76 21.14 12.18
C TYR A 487 5.35 20.56 12.39
N SER A 488 5.25 19.37 12.98
CA SER A 488 3.97 18.74 13.31
C SER A 488 3.23 19.46 14.43
N ARG A 489 3.96 19.96 15.43
CA ARG A 489 3.41 20.85 16.48
C ARG A 489 2.84 22.13 15.89
N ILE A 490 3.55 22.73 14.95
CA ILE A 490 3.09 23.93 14.24
C ILE A 490 1.78 23.66 13.47
N LEU A 491 1.70 22.54 12.75
CA LEU A 491 0.48 22.14 12.04
C LEU A 491 -0.71 21.91 12.98
N ALA A 492 -0.47 21.31 14.13
CA ALA A 492 -1.52 21.07 15.12
C ALA A 492 -2.05 22.39 15.71
N GLU A 493 -1.17 23.35 16.04
CA GLU A 493 -1.61 24.66 16.52
C GLU A 493 -2.38 25.44 15.44
N ASP A 494 -1.98 25.39 14.17
CA ASP A 494 -2.76 25.99 13.07
C ASP A 494 -4.16 25.37 12.97
N ALA A 495 -4.27 24.04 13.08
CA ALA A 495 -5.55 23.34 13.06
C ALA A 495 -6.42 23.68 14.27
N ILE A 496 -5.85 23.73 15.47
CA ILE A 496 -6.54 24.15 16.70
C ILE A 496 -7.00 25.60 16.59
N ASN A 497 -6.20 26.49 15.99
CA ASN A 497 -6.61 27.87 15.79
C ASN A 497 -7.82 27.99 14.85
N ARG A 498 -7.84 27.21 13.75
CA ARG A 498 -8.92 27.26 12.75
C ARG A 498 -10.21 26.55 13.20
N PHE A 499 -10.08 25.49 13.98
CA PHE A 499 -11.18 24.57 14.27
C PHE A 499 -11.41 24.29 15.76
N GLY A 500 -10.55 24.81 16.64
CA GLY A 500 -10.53 24.50 18.07
C GLY A 500 -11.84 24.81 18.79
N ASP A 501 -12.57 25.84 18.37
CA ASP A 501 -13.90 26.17 18.91
C ASP A 501 -14.94 25.04 18.74
N GLN A 502 -14.65 24.05 17.89
CA GLN A 502 -15.50 22.87 17.65
C GLN A 502 -15.11 21.67 18.53
N PHE A 503 -14.03 21.78 19.31
CA PHE A 503 -13.48 20.71 20.11
C PHE A 503 -13.49 21.08 21.60
N ASP A 504 -13.66 20.09 22.47
CA ASP A 504 -13.50 20.30 23.91
C ASP A 504 -12.01 20.38 24.30
N ALA A 505 -11.74 20.87 25.51
CA ALA A 505 -10.38 21.08 26.00
C ALA A 505 -9.56 19.78 26.07
N GLN A 506 -10.22 18.64 26.32
CA GLN A 506 -9.56 17.35 26.35
C GLN A 506 -9.09 16.96 24.95
N THR A 507 -9.96 17.08 23.94
CA THR A 507 -9.65 16.81 22.54
C THR A 507 -8.53 17.72 22.03
N ILE A 508 -8.54 19.00 22.41
CA ILE A 508 -7.48 19.94 22.05
C ILE A 508 -6.14 19.53 22.69
N GLN A 509 -6.16 19.13 23.97
CA GLN A 509 -4.96 18.66 24.66
C GLN A 509 -4.44 17.36 24.03
N GLU A 510 -5.33 16.43 23.69
CA GLU A 510 -4.99 15.22 22.96
C GLU A 510 -4.37 15.55 21.58
N ILE A 511 -4.88 16.55 20.85
CA ILE A 511 -4.26 17.00 19.59
C ILE A 511 -2.82 17.50 19.83
N ARG A 512 -2.58 18.28 20.89
CA ARG A 512 -1.25 18.83 21.23
C ARG A 512 -0.27 17.77 21.70
N ASP A 513 -0.71 16.90 22.60
CA ASP A 513 0.09 15.81 23.15
C ASP A 513 0.47 14.82 22.05
N ASN A 514 -0.40 14.70 21.05
CA ASN A 514 -0.14 13.91 19.85
C ASN A 514 0.41 14.75 18.67
N ALA A 515 0.85 15.99 18.86
CA ALA A 515 1.32 16.82 17.74
C ALA A 515 2.79 16.56 17.38
N ASN A 516 3.17 15.31 17.13
CA ASN A 516 4.52 14.93 16.70
C ASN A 516 4.48 14.31 15.30
N PHE A 517 5.63 14.13 14.67
CA PHE A 517 5.72 13.62 13.30
C PHE A 517 5.14 12.22 13.15
N GLU A 518 5.28 11.40 14.18
CA GLU A 518 4.69 10.06 14.20
C GLU A 518 3.16 10.11 14.12
N ASN A 519 2.52 10.98 14.89
CA ASN A 519 1.07 11.09 14.96
C ASN A 519 0.50 11.91 13.79
N LEU A 520 1.22 12.90 13.27
CA LEU A 520 0.91 13.51 11.97
C LEU A 520 1.02 12.48 10.85
N THR A 521 2.00 11.58 10.92
CA THR A 521 2.12 10.42 10.04
C THR A 521 0.91 9.51 10.24
N ALA A 522 0.45 9.21 11.46
CA ALA A 522 -0.76 8.42 11.73
C ALA A 522 -2.07 9.07 11.23
N ILE A 523 -2.24 10.38 11.37
CA ILE A 523 -3.39 11.15 10.87
C ILE A 523 -3.35 11.25 9.34
N THR A 524 -2.18 11.49 8.75
CA THR A 524 -1.94 11.38 7.30
C THR A 524 -2.16 9.92 6.86
N ASN A 525 -1.86 8.94 7.70
CA ASN A 525 -2.13 7.54 7.46
C ASN A 525 -3.62 7.21 7.53
N MET A 526 -4.42 7.90 8.34
CA MET A 526 -5.88 7.78 8.31
C MET A 526 -6.49 8.59 7.16
N GLU A 527 -5.93 9.76 6.85
CA GLU A 527 -6.43 10.66 5.82
C GLU A 527 -6.09 10.16 4.42
N TYR A 528 -4.94 9.53 4.22
CA TYR A 528 -4.48 8.98 2.94
C TYR A 528 -4.46 7.44 2.93
N GLY A 529 -4.72 6.81 4.08
CA GLY A 529 -4.91 5.38 4.26
C GLY A 529 -3.62 4.54 4.12
N THR A 530 -2.76 4.62 5.11
CA THR A 530 -1.62 3.71 5.28
C THR A 530 -1.82 2.92 6.58
N ASN A 531 -0.92 1.99 6.95
CA ASN A 531 -1.06 1.21 8.19
C ASN A 531 0.29 0.83 8.79
N MET A 532 1.09 1.84 9.16
CA MET A 532 2.34 1.71 9.89
C MET A 532 2.45 2.84 10.91
N THR A 533 3.18 2.60 11.99
CA THR A 533 3.67 3.65 12.88
C THR A 533 5.18 3.74 12.80
N SER A 534 5.68 4.94 13.07
CA SER A 534 7.12 5.24 13.04
C SER A 534 7.76 5.26 14.42
N SER A 535 6.97 5.17 15.50
CA SER A 535 7.48 5.00 16.86
C SER A 535 6.78 3.87 17.66
N GLU A 536 5.78 3.11 17.17
CA GLU A 536 5.32 1.91 17.94
C GLU A 536 6.42 0.84 18.05
N TYR A 537 7.38 0.81 17.14
CA TYR A 537 8.49 -0.15 17.17
C TYR A 537 9.72 0.37 17.92
N LYS A 538 9.96 1.68 17.84
CA LYS A 538 11.17 2.32 18.36
C LYS A 538 10.98 2.82 19.80
N SER A 539 9.83 3.43 20.10
CA SER A 539 9.52 3.98 21.43
C SER A 539 9.27 2.92 22.51
N TYR A 540 8.73 1.74 22.15
CA TYR A 540 8.49 0.65 23.12
C TYR A 540 9.79 0.03 23.66
N TRP A 541 10.80 -0.14 22.82
CA TRP A 541 12.07 -0.77 23.20
C TRP A 541 13.05 0.22 23.84
N GLU A 542 13.13 1.47 23.34
CA GLU A 542 14.07 2.47 23.86
C GLU A 542 13.69 2.97 25.28
N ASN A 543 12.41 2.91 25.67
CA ASN A 543 11.92 3.45 26.96
C ASN A 543 11.40 2.39 27.95
N ALA A 544 11.50 1.09 27.64
CA ALA A 544 11.12 0.04 28.58
C ALA A 544 12.10 0.00 29.76
N GLN A 545 11.54 -0.03 30.98
CA GLN A 545 12.33 -0.19 32.20
C GLN A 545 13.20 -1.44 32.10
N TYR A 546 14.50 -1.28 32.35
CA TYR A 546 15.43 -2.40 32.39
C TYR A 546 15.23 -3.16 33.71
N MET A 547 14.47 -4.27 33.65
CA MET A 547 14.17 -5.10 34.82
C MET A 547 13.59 -4.25 35.97
N ASP A 548 14.08 -4.41 37.19
CA ASP A 548 13.67 -3.62 38.37
C ASP A 548 14.54 -2.35 38.59
N SER A 549 15.35 -1.95 37.60
CA SER A 549 16.26 -0.80 37.67
C SER A 549 15.61 0.52 37.26
N THR A 550 16.26 1.65 37.55
CA THR A 550 15.89 2.98 37.07
C THR A 550 16.31 3.27 35.63
N SER A 551 17.12 2.40 35.01
CA SER A 551 17.62 2.54 33.63
C SER A 551 16.63 2.02 32.58
N THR A 552 16.81 2.42 31.31
CA THR A 552 16.02 1.91 30.17
C THR A 552 16.81 0.89 29.33
N TRP A 553 16.11 0.02 28.60
CA TRP A 553 16.74 -0.88 27.63
C TRP A 553 17.55 -0.14 26.55
N GLY A 554 17.16 1.08 26.18
CA GLY A 554 17.91 1.93 25.24
C GLY A 554 19.24 2.45 25.81
N ASP A 555 19.30 2.72 27.11
CA ASP A 555 20.52 3.16 27.79
C ASP A 555 21.51 2.00 27.97
N VAL A 556 21.01 0.87 28.48
CA VAL A 556 21.82 -0.33 28.74
C VAL A 556 22.42 -0.89 27.45
N THR A 557 21.66 -0.93 26.35
CA THR A 557 22.16 -1.46 25.07
C THR A 557 23.27 -0.58 24.48
N ARG A 558 23.18 0.75 24.63
CA ARG A 558 24.26 1.67 24.20
C ARG A 558 25.53 1.46 25.01
N GLY A 559 25.41 1.24 26.32
CA GLY A 559 26.55 0.93 27.19
C GLY A 559 27.23 -0.40 26.81
N VAL A 560 26.47 -1.46 26.56
CA VAL A 560 27.01 -2.77 26.12
C VAL A 560 27.76 -2.65 24.79
N ASP A 561 27.25 -1.87 23.84
CA ASP A 561 27.90 -1.67 22.54
C ASP A 561 29.24 -0.91 22.68
N LEU A 562 29.33 0.08 23.57
CA LEU A 562 30.59 0.74 23.89
C LEU A 562 31.60 -0.25 24.49
N ILE A 563 31.18 -1.10 25.45
CA ILE A 563 32.03 -2.11 26.08
C ILE A 563 32.50 -3.17 25.06
N SER A 564 31.65 -3.54 24.12
CA SER A 564 31.97 -4.56 23.10
C SER A 564 32.97 -4.06 22.05
N ASN A 565 33.02 -2.76 21.78
CA ASN A 565 33.79 -2.19 20.69
C ASN A 565 35.03 -1.40 21.15
N LEU A 566 35.10 -1.03 22.43
CA LEU A 566 36.18 -0.23 23.00
C LEU A 566 36.86 -0.97 24.16
N SER A 567 38.01 -0.46 24.61
CA SER A 567 38.61 -0.93 25.87
C SER A 567 37.70 -0.56 27.05
N SER A 568 37.75 -1.31 28.17
CA SER A 568 36.90 -1.01 29.33
C SER A 568 37.12 0.41 29.89
N PHE A 569 38.34 0.95 29.77
CA PHE A 569 38.64 2.33 30.13
C PHE A 569 37.96 3.34 29.17
N ASP A 570 38.13 3.17 27.86
CA ASP A 570 37.61 4.10 26.86
C ASP A 570 36.08 4.07 26.79
N ALA A 571 35.48 2.88 26.95
CA ALA A 571 34.04 2.71 27.03
C ALA A 571 33.44 3.47 28.21
N ALA A 572 34.09 3.38 29.38
CA ALA A 572 33.65 4.04 30.60
C ALA A 572 33.86 5.56 30.57
N ALA A 573 34.99 6.03 30.02
CA ALA A 573 35.23 7.45 29.82
C ALA A 573 34.19 8.08 28.87
N ALA A 574 33.88 7.40 27.76
CA ALA A 574 32.83 7.83 26.83
C ALA A 574 31.45 7.85 27.50
N ALA A 575 31.10 6.83 28.30
CA ALA A 575 29.83 6.78 29.01
C ALA A 575 29.68 7.96 29.99
N LYS A 576 30.75 8.33 30.70
CA LYS A 576 30.77 9.50 31.59
C LYS A 576 30.62 10.81 30.83
N GLU A 577 31.32 10.97 29.71
CA GLU A 577 31.19 12.17 28.86
C GLU A 577 29.78 12.31 28.28
N LEU A 578 29.09 11.19 28.03
CA LEU A 578 27.69 11.14 27.61
C LEU A 578 26.69 11.33 28.76
N GLY A 579 27.18 11.48 30.00
CA GLY A 579 26.35 11.78 31.17
C GLY A 579 25.61 10.58 31.75
N ALA A 580 26.05 9.35 31.48
CA ALA A 580 25.49 8.16 32.11
C ALA A 580 25.75 8.17 33.62
N ASP A 581 24.72 7.85 34.41
CA ASP A 581 24.86 7.68 35.87
C ASP A 581 25.48 6.32 36.23
N LEU A 582 25.92 6.20 37.48
CA LEU A 582 26.60 4.99 37.95
C LEU A 582 25.70 3.75 37.88
N GLN A 583 24.39 3.90 38.07
CA GLN A 583 23.43 2.79 37.92
C GLN A 583 23.38 2.26 36.49
N THR A 584 23.27 3.14 35.51
CA THR A 584 23.17 2.78 34.09
C THR A 584 24.46 2.15 33.59
N VAL A 585 25.61 2.62 34.07
CA VAL A 585 26.90 2.00 33.78
C VAL A 585 26.98 0.60 34.41
N ALA A 586 26.54 0.43 35.66
CA ALA A 586 26.49 -0.88 36.33
C ALA A 586 25.57 -1.88 35.59
N ASP A 587 24.37 -1.46 35.21
CA ASP A 587 23.41 -2.29 34.46
C ASP A 587 23.97 -2.70 33.09
N SER A 588 24.67 -1.80 32.41
CA SER A 588 25.34 -2.08 31.14
C SER A 588 26.43 -3.13 31.28
N ILE A 589 27.24 -3.07 32.34
CA ILE A 589 28.29 -4.05 32.63
C ILE A 589 27.68 -5.42 32.99
N ALA A 590 26.66 -5.45 33.84
CA ALA A 590 25.97 -6.69 34.22
C ALA A 590 25.29 -7.36 33.00
N GLN A 591 24.65 -6.57 32.14
CA GLN A 591 24.06 -7.07 30.91
C GLN A 591 25.11 -7.59 29.93
N ALA A 592 26.25 -6.89 29.79
CA ALA A 592 27.39 -7.33 28.98
C ALA A 592 27.93 -8.69 29.48
N ALA A 593 28.09 -8.85 30.79
CA ALA A 593 28.51 -10.11 31.41
C ALA A 593 27.54 -11.26 31.12
N SER A 594 26.22 -11.01 31.21
CA SER A 594 25.19 -12.03 30.93
C SER A 594 25.21 -12.57 29.49
N VAL A 595 25.75 -11.78 28.54
CA VAL A 595 25.93 -12.17 27.14
C VAL A 595 27.37 -12.60 26.81
N GLY A 596 28.22 -12.77 27.84
CA GLY A 596 29.58 -13.30 27.72
C GLY A 596 30.66 -12.29 27.36
N ILE A 597 30.39 -10.99 27.51
CA ILE A 597 31.37 -9.91 27.29
C ILE A 597 32.02 -9.56 28.63
N SER A 598 33.32 -9.83 28.75
CA SER A 598 34.09 -9.53 29.96
C SER A 598 34.46 -8.06 30.02
N THR A 599 34.39 -7.45 31.21
CA THR A 599 34.79 -6.06 31.44
C THR A 599 35.91 -6.00 32.48
N ASP A 600 36.99 -5.25 32.24
CA ASP A 600 37.97 -4.96 33.28
C ASP A 600 37.43 -3.85 34.19
N LEU A 601 36.96 -4.24 35.38
CA LEU A 601 36.29 -3.33 36.32
C LEU A 601 37.22 -2.25 36.88
N GLU A 602 38.53 -2.52 36.98
CA GLU A 602 39.51 -1.56 37.46
C GLU A 602 39.77 -0.49 36.38
N ALA A 603 39.93 -0.93 35.13
CA ALA A 603 40.07 -0.02 33.99
C ALA A 603 38.81 0.81 33.75
N ALA A 604 37.61 0.21 33.88
CA ALA A 604 36.35 0.94 33.76
C ALA A 604 36.19 2.01 34.85
N ALA A 605 36.52 1.70 36.11
CA ALA A 605 36.48 2.67 37.21
C ALA A 605 37.43 3.85 36.97
N GLN A 606 38.62 3.59 36.43
CA GLN A 606 39.57 4.64 36.04
C GLN A 606 39.06 5.50 34.88
N GLY A 607 38.37 4.91 33.91
CA GLY A 607 37.72 5.63 32.82
C GLY A 607 36.62 6.57 33.32
N LEU A 608 35.88 6.16 34.36
CA LEU A 608 34.94 7.04 35.07
C LEU A 608 35.64 8.09 35.94
N GLY A 609 36.96 8.08 36.04
CA GLY A 609 37.76 9.04 36.79
C GLY A 609 37.90 8.72 38.29
N TYR A 610 37.65 7.48 38.70
CA TYR A 610 37.97 7.00 40.05
C TYR A 610 39.38 6.42 40.09
N ASN A 611 40.03 6.44 41.26
CA ASN A 611 41.40 5.91 41.39
C ASN A 611 41.43 4.38 41.43
N SER A 612 40.31 3.74 41.80
CA SER A 612 40.17 2.29 41.86
C SER A 612 38.72 1.83 41.73
N PHE A 613 38.48 0.55 41.46
CA PHE A 613 37.14 -0.04 41.49
C PHE A 613 36.48 0.11 42.88
N SER A 614 37.25 -0.05 43.95
CA SER A 614 36.76 0.16 45.32
C SER A 614 36.23 1.58 45.56
N ASP A 615 36.90 2.59 45.00
CA ASP A 615 36.45 3.99 45.10
C ASP A 615 35.14 4.23 44.34
N ALA A 616 34.95 3.57 43.20
CA ALA A 616 33.71 3.63 42.43
C ALA A 616 32.54 2.97 43.20
N VAL A 617 32.78 1.82 43.86
CA VAL A 617 31.78 1.15 44.71
C VAL A 617 31.39 2.03 45.90
N ASN A 618 32.35 2.71 46.53
CA ASN A 618 32.05 3.65 47.62
C ASN A 618 31.22 4.86 47.15
N ALA A 619 31.51 5.37 45.96
CA ALA A 619 30.72 6.45 45.36
C ALA A 619 29.28 6.00 45.06
N TYR A 620 29.11 4.82 44.45
CA TYR A 620 27.80 4.21 44.19
C TYR A 620 27.01 4.01 45.48
N ASN A 621 27.63 3.46 46.53
CA ASN A 621 27.01 3.28 47.84
C ASN A 621 26.55 4.60 48.47
N THR A 622 27.36 5.65 48.33
CA THR A 622 27.03 6.99 48.83
C THR A 622 25.86 7.61 48.06
N GLU A 623 25.82 7.41 46.75
CA GLU A 623 24.77 7.97 45.88
C GLU A 623 23.41 7.29 46.08
N HIS A 624 23.41 5.96 46.22
CA HIS A 624 22.18 5.16 46.29
C HIS A 624 21.79 4.73 47.72
N GLY A 625 22.59 5.06 48.72
CA GLY A 625 22.33 4.67 50.12
C GLY A 625 22.49 3.17 50.39
N THR A 626 23.30 2.48 49.59
CA THR A 626 23.60 1.05 49.72
C THR A 626 24.89 0.82 50.50
N ASN A 627 25.22 -0.45 50.77
CA ASN A 627 26.39 -0.84 51.57
C ASN A 627 27.13 -2.06 51.01
N TYR A 628 27.19 -2.18 49.68
CA TYR A 628 27.84 -3.31 49.01
C TYR A 628 29.34 -3.36 49.33
N THR A 629 29.86 -4.57 49.58
CA THR A 629 31.32 -4.79 49.54
C THR A 629 31.83 -4.89 48.10
N GLU A 630 33.15 -4.83 47.91
CA GLU A 630 33.76 -4.96 46.58
C GLU A 630 33.44 -6.33 45.95
N GLU A 631 33.45 -7.41 46.74
CA GLU A 631 33.08 -8.75 46.29
C GLU A 631 31.60 -8.86 45.90
N GLU A 632 30.69 -8.29 46.71
CA GLU A 632 29.26 -8.29 46.40
C GLU A 632 28.96 -7.49 45.13
N ALA A 633 29.68 -6.39 44.90
CA ALA A 633 29.55 -5.60 43.68
C ALA A 633 30.06 -6.35 42.44
N LYS A 634 31.15 -7.13 42.55
CA LYS A 634 31.64 -7.97 41.44
C LYS A 634 30.63 -9.05 41.07
N GLU A 635 30.07 -9.73 42.05
CA GLU A 635 29.06 -10.76 41.84
C GLU A 635 27.79 -10.18 41.20
N ALA A 636 27.33 -9.01 41.64
CA ALA A 636 26.18 -8.31 41.07
C ALA A 636 26.40 -7.86 39.62
N LEU A 637 27.64 -7.55 39.25
CA LEU A 637 28.04 -7.21 37.87
C LEU A 637 28.34 -8.44 37.01
N GLY A 638 28.11 -9.65 37.54
CA GLY A 638 28.25 -10.91 36.81
C GLY A 638 29.70 -11.36 36.61
N GLN A 639 30.62 -11.00 37.51
CA GLN A 639 32.05 -11.33 37.44
C GLN A 639 32.57 -12.22 38.57
#